data_AF-A0A8E5HTF6-F1
#
_entry.id   AF-A0A8E5HTF6-F1
#
_cell.length_a   1.000
_cell.length_b   1.000
_cell.length_c   1.000
_cell.angle_alpha   90.00
_cell.angle_beta   90.00
_cell.angle_gamma   90.00
#
_symmetry.space_group_name_H-M   'P 1'
#
loop_
_entity.id
_entity.type
_entity.pdbx_description
1 polymer ?
#
loop_
_entity_poly.entity_id
_entity_poly.type
_entity_poly.pdbx_seq_one_letter_code
_entity_poly.pdbx_strand_id
1 'polypeptide(L)'
;MSNRPSTFRYLVPKLDQAESRPTDPPPLQPTPSSCLKVPHTLVACDACRKRKVKCDGAKPKCSACVSRRQQCLYRTDLRVEMTELRNIAQDHNRVLELLRTAPPETVVALLRHLRGTESASATDDVIQPTLVPAHPHLHLDLHFRYPNAFPSLHPLEIEKFDLRLIDGSQQSSGFSRPRKRLRGADDFQGACSREEQLRLGNAGSASTRGEPHPASRPIASGPAHYVDSRLQSLNIRRWTSVLISNSFAARAISFYLSNEHPVLAVFEADLFLRDLVLGKGRFCSPLLVSALLAWSCATYGQFNPDAKAMSVLFLEEAKLRWIANQNQPPDVTAVSAAILLVLACNHHGMDRVGLLYLDSSAEMGLRLGLFDREGGEPPLDRFEDEEMRAAAAFAAWGAFGWHTLHCIYFRRKHRLKHAPSLPIPGEGDGLTLAHYMGTTFTWLSKFWRIVHDAFRDGYESYVQSPLHNAEAAYMNLLEWSRDLPESVARGPSCAHHVLIMHIWYQTAIMDIWRPFLSAGRQAGLRNFLLSEDNSPAAAYHASVRQLKRLVYQYRTRFETTNLTMLVTPGFLYLVNEVFRDSSCPDAQIYFILSVRGCLSIQPWCPGLSGIAKAFMSFAWRIDLFCKPGWTSGLIENIRQTIEEQDEHATYSSLYPIDLRVGHDGVEHGNMEVLANEFRRVATELNHRHKDAVQGVESEAAWKGDPRDLSLTLSVSYEEEATAFTDMTQG
;
A
#
# COMPACT_ATOMS: atom_id res chain seq x y z
N MET A 1 38.12 -21.84 -55.66
CA MET A 1 38.17 -23.32 -55.54
C MET A 1 39.50 -23.69 -54.87
N SER A 2 39.63 -24.74 -54.05
CA SER A 2 38.66 -25.40 -53.15
C SER A 2 39.38 -26.35 -52.17
N ASN A 3 38.85 -26.49 -50.93
CA ASN A 3 39.01 -27.62 -49.99
C ASN A 3 40.38 -28.06 -49.39
N ARG A 4 40.26 -28.91 -48.34
CA ARG A 4 41.24 -29.54 -47.42
C ARG A 4 41.54 -31.01 -47.90
N PRO A 5 41.99 -32.06 -47.11
CA PRO A 5 42.43 -32.19 -45.69
C PRO A 5 43.57 -33.23 -45.32
N SER A 6 43.97 -33.28 -44.02
CA SER A 6 44.33 -34.48 -43.17
C SER A 6 45.52 -35.43 -43.50
N THR A 7 46.09 -36.32 -42.65
CA THR A 7 46.38 -36.52 -41.17
C THR A 7 47.33 -37.74 -40.99
N PHE A 8 47.99 -37.97 -39.82
CA PHE A 8 48.14 -39.27 -39.05
C PHE A 8 49.30 -39.31 -38.00
N ARG A 9 49.58 -40.48 -37.36
CA ARG A 9 50.30 -40.72 -36.07
C ARG A 9 51.33 -41.89 -36.22
N TYR A 10 51.97 -42.58 -35.25
CA TYR A 10 51.92 -42.78 -33.76
C TYR A 10 53.15 -43.65 -33.32
N LEU A 11 53.60 -43.71 -32.03
CA LEU A 11 54.28 -44.88 -31.35
C LEU A 11 54.67 -44.64 -29.85
N VAL A 12 54.92 -45.71 -29.05
CA VAL A 12 55.23 -45.85 -27.57
C VAL A 12 55.85 -47.25 -27.26
N PRO A 13 56.35 -47.72 -26.06
CA PRO A 13 56.10 -47.41 -24.60
C PRO A 13 57.44 -47.17 -23.78
N LYS A 14 57.77 -47.54 -22.49
CA LYS A 14 57.21 -48.37 -21.37
C LYS A 14 57.56 -47.87 -19.92
N LEU A 15 58.23 -48.67 -19.05
CA LEU A 15 58.31 -48.67 -17.55
C LEU A 15 59.69 -49.25 -17.07
N ASP A 16 60.13 -49.39 -15.79
CA ASP A 16 59.55 -49.55 -14.41
C ASP A 16 60.56 -49.01 -13.32
N GLN A 17 60.50 -49.10 -11.95
CA GLN A 17 59.52 -49.56 -10.93
C GLN A 17 59.52 -48.75 -9.56
N ALA A 18 59.95 -49.25 -8.36
CA ALA A 18 59.62 -48.64 -7.02
C ALA A 18 60.58 -48.91 -5.79
N GLU A 19 60.16 -48.43 -4.58
CA GLU A 19 60.65 -48.64 -3.16
C GLU A 19 61.43 -47.51 -2.41
N SER A 20 61.57 -47.61 -1.06
CA SER A 20 60.92 -46.63 -0.14
C SER A 20 61.56 -46.30 1.25
N ARG A 21 61.16 -45.14 1.82
CA ARG A 21 61.22 -44.66 3.25
C ARG A 21 62.61 -44.41 3.90
N PRO A 22 62.71 -43.63 5.00
CA PRO A 22 61.85 -42.53 5.49
C PRO A 22 62.61 -41.19 5.64
N THR A 23 61.89 -40.06 5.72
CA THR A 23 62.49 -38.75 6.08
C THR A 23 61.47 -37.85 6.79
N ASP A 24 61.86 -37.23 7.90
CA ASP A 24 61.05 -36.24 8.62
C ASP A 24 60.92 -34.92 7.82
N PRO A 25 59.79 -34.21 7.92
CA PRO A 25 59.52 -33.04 7.10
C PRO A 25 60.30 -31.79 7.59
N PRO A 26 61.21 -31.20 6.80
CA PRO A 26 61.69 -29.84 7.06
C PRO A 26 60.52 -28.85 6.91
N PRO A 27 60.45 -27.79 7.75
CA PRO A 27 59.25 -26.97 7.88
C PRO A 27 58.91 -26.17 6.62
N LEU A 28 57.61 -26.11 6.32
CA LEU A 28 57.03 -25.52 5.12
C LEU A 28 57.35 -24.03 4.96
N GLN A 29 57.92 -23.66 3.81
CA GLN A 29 57.87 -22.29 3.31
C GLN A 29 56.46 -22.01 2.76
N PRO A 30 55.78 -20.93 3.16
CA PRO A 30 54.43 -20.63 2.67
C PRO A 30 54.45 -20.18 1.20
N THR A 31 53.54 -20.75 0.41
CA THR A 31 53.29 -20.39 -1.00
C THR A 31 52.89 -18.92 -1.15
N PRO A 32 53.21 -18.24 -2.28
CA PRO A 32 52.81 -16.86 -2.52
C PRO A 32 51.28 -16.74 -2.70
N SER A 33 50.58 -16.41 -1.61
CA SER A 33 49.12 -16.23 -1.61
C SER A 33 48.68 -15.05 -2.49
N SER A 34 47.56 -15.22 -3.20
CA SER A 34 47.00 -14.20 -4.09
C SER A 34 46.54 -12.95 -3.33
N CYS A 35 46.86 -11.77 -3.87
CA CYS A 35 46.62 -10.49 -3.21
C CYS A 35 45.12 -10.15 -3.14
N LEU A 36 44.52 -10.32 -1.95
CA LEU A 36 43.18 -9.83 -1.64
C LEU A 36 43.17 -8.30 -1.57
N LYS A 37 42.29 -7.66 -2.34
CA LYS A 37 42.17 -6.20 -2.41
C LYS A 37 41.55 -5.64 -1.11
N VAL A 38 42.33 -4.90 -0.33
CA VAL A 38 41.90 -4.27 0.92
C VAL A 38 40.72 -3.30 0.67
N PRO A 39 39.62 -3.39 1.44
CA PRO A 39 38.48 -2.49 1.29
C PRO A 39 38.85 -1.03 1.60
N HIS A 40 38.19 -0.09 0.90
CA HIS A 40 38.36 1.34 1.17
C HIS A 40 37.43 1.78 2.30
N THR A 41 38.00 2.28 3.41
CA THR A 41 37.22 2.90 4.49
C THR A 41 36.76 4.31 4.13
N LEU A 42 35.55 4.69 4.54
CA LEU A 42 34.97 6.02 4.34
C LEU A 42 35.49 7.06 5.35
N VAL A 43 36.03 6.63 6.50
CA VAL A 43 36.50 7.52 7.57
C VAL A 43 37.90 7.12 8.03
N ALA A 44 38.87 8.02 7.84
CA ALA A 44 40.23 7.89 8.36
C ALA A 44 40.34 8.46 9.78
N CYS A 45 41.13 7.82 10.65
CA CYS A 45 41.43 8.34 11.99
C CYS A 45 42.19 9.68 11.94
N ASP A 46 42.11 10.48 13.00
CA ASP A 46 42.65 11.85 13.02
C ASP A 46 44.18 11.87 12.82
N ALA A 47 44.90 10.86 13.31
CA ALA A 47 46.34 10.72 13.11
C ALA A 47 46.73 10.47 11.64
N CYS A 48 45.95 9.68 10.90
CA CYS A 48 46.13 9.49 9.45
C CYS A 48 45.68 10.73 8.67
N ARG A 49 44.54 11.32 9.04
CA ARG A 49 43.95 12.51 8.41
C ARG A 49 44.88 13.73 8.51
N LYS A 50 45.41 14.02 9.70
CA LYS A 50 46.37 15.12 9.95
C LYS A 50 47.69 14.94 9.19
N ARG A 51 48.11 13.71 8.93
CA ARG A 51 49.32 13.37 8.16
C ARG A 51 49.07 13.13 6.66
N LYS A 52 47.82 13.22 6.18
CA LYS A 52 47.40 12.93 4.79
C LYS A 52 47.87 11.56 4.26
N VAL A 53 47.91 10.53 5.12
CA VAL A 53 48.31 9.15 4.74
C VAL A 53 47.09 8.22 4.62
N LYS A 54 47.18 7.19 3.77
CA LYS A 54 46.11 6.21 3.59
C LYS A 54 45.83 5.47 4.91
N CYS A 55 44.57 5.47 5.31
CA CYS A 55 44.06 4.69 6.45
C CYS A 55 43.35 3.44 5.91
N ASP A 56 43.58 2.29 6.54
CA ASP A 56 42.92 1.01 6.30
C ASP A 56 41.56 0.90 7.04
N GLY A 57 41.41 1.62 8.16
CA GLY A 57 40.13 1.69 8.89
C GLY A 57 39.97 0.68 10.02
N ALA A 58 40.96 -0.17 10.28
CA ALA A 58 40.89 -1.18 11.33
C ALA A 58 40.71 -0.54 12.73
N LYS A 59 39.79 -1.12 13.51
CA LYS A 59 39.53 -0.77 14.92
C LYS A 59 40.11 -1.87 15.83
N PRO A 60 40.60 -1.56 17.04
CA PRO A 60 40.61 -0.24 17.69
C PRO A 60 41.75 0.70 17.21
N LYS A 61 42.76 0.19 16.49
CA LYS A 61 43.85 1.01 15.93
C LYS A 61 44.15 0.59 14.49
N CYS A 62 44.23 1.57 13.60
CA CYS A 62 44.50 1.34 12.18
C CYS A 62 45.97 0.94 11.95
N SER A 63 46.26 0.09 10.96
CA SER A 63 47.61 -0.49 10.75
C SER A 63 48.68 0.58 10.52
N ALA A 64 48.30 1.69 9.89
CA ALA A 64 49.16 2.85 9.66
C ALA A 64 49.54 3.60 10.96
N CYS A 65 48.76 3.49 12.04
CA CYS A 65 49.09 4.04 13.36
C CYS A 65 49.77 3.02 14.28
N VAL A 66 49.43 1.72 14.16
CA VAL A 66 50.09 0.62 14.88
C VAL A 66 51.58 0.56 14.49
N SER A 67 51.88 0.47 13.19
CA SER A 67 53.25 0.45 12.65
C SER A 67 54.09 1.67 13.04
N ARG A 68 53.45 2.82 13.28
CA ARG A 68 54.11 4.08 13.65
C ARG A 68 54.10 4.36 15.16
N ARG A 69 53.56 3.44 15.98
CA ARG A 69 53.35 3.60 17.43
C ARG A 69 52.74 4.96 17.81
N GLN A 70 51.66 5.34 17.13
CA GLN A 70 50.93 6.59 17.37
C GLN A 70 49.56 6.36 17.99
N GLN A 71 49.04 7.36 18.72
CA GLN A 71 47.69 7.33 19.25
C GLN A 71 46.68 7.43 18.10
N CYS A 72 45.91 6.35 17.89
CA CYS A 72 44.90 6.27 16.84
C CYS A 72 43.54 6.63 17.45
N LEU A 73 43.12 7.89 17.30
CA LEU A 73 41.79 8.34 17.69
C LEU A 73 40.91 8.50 16.45
N TYR A 74 39.70 7.97 16.53
CA TYR A 74 38.58 8.33 15.67
C TYR A 74 37.71 9.28 16.48
N ARG A 75 37.49 10.51 15.99
CA ARG A 75 36.50 11.41 16.59
C ARG A 75 35.12 10.74 16.54
N THR A 76 34.50 10.57 17.70
CA THR A 76 33.04 10.56 17.81
C THR A 76 32.55 11.95 17.44
N ASP A 77 31.47 12.03 16.68
CA ASP A 77 30.91 13.31 16.26
C ASP A 77 30.08 13.90 17.40
N LEU A 78 30.64 14.89 18.10
CA LEU A 78 29.97 15.69 19.15
C LEU A 78 28.63 16.32 18.68
N ARG A 79 28.36 16.33 17.37
CA ARG A 79 27.05 16.70 16.80
C ARG A 79 25.96 15.66 17.11
N VAL A 80 26.30 14.37 17.12
CA VAL A 80 25.37 13.27 17.43
C VAL A 80 24.96 13.37 18.89
N GLU A 81 25.92 13.48 19.82
CA GLU A 81 25.66 13.68 21.25
C GLU A 81 24.87 14.99 21.52
N MET A 82 25.14 16.09 20.79
CA MET A 82 24.32 17.31 20.90
C MET A 82 22.90 17.15 20.35
N THR A 83 22.67 16.29 19.34
CA THR A 83 21.31 15.95 18.91
C THR A 83 20.63 14.98 19.86
N GLU A 84 21.33 13.97 20.39
CA GLU A 84 20.77 13.05 21.38
C GLU A 84 20.39 13.78 22.67
N LEU A 85 21.26 14.66 23.20
CA LEU A 85 20.92 15.50 24.36
C LEU A 85 19.78 16.49 24.08
N ARG A 86 19.59 16.92 22.83
CA ARG A 86 18.41 17.74 22.45
C ARG A 86 17.14 16.91 22.33
N ASN A 87 17.23 15.72 21.75
CA ASN A 87 16.11 14.80 21.63
C ASN A 87 15.67 14.37 23.04
N ILE A 88 16.58 13.88 23.88
CA ILE A 88 16.32 13.56 25.31
C ILE A 88 15.71 14.76 26.05
N ALA A 89 16.20 15.99 25.83
CA ALA A 89 15.59 17.17 26.43
C ALA A 89 14.18 17.47 25.87
N GLN A 90 13.91 17.23 24.59
CA GLN A 90 12.58 17.37 23.99
C GLN A 90 11.63 16.26 24.46
N ASP A 91 12.10 15.01 24.56
CA ASP A 91 11.36 13.85 25.04
C ASP A 91 11.03 14.00 26.54
N HIS A 92 11.97 14.46 27.36
CA HIS A 92 11.71 14.80 28.76
C HIS A 92 10.69 15.93 28.90
N ASN A 93 10.78 17.00 28.08
CA ASN A 93 9.75 18.04 28.07
C ASN A 93 8.39 17.47 27.60
N ARG A 94 8.37 16.55 26.63
CA ARG A 94 7.16 15.89 26.14
C ARG A 94 6.50 15.02 27.20
N VAL A 95 7.28 14.27 27.98
CA VAL A 95 6.80 13.48 29.12
C VAL A 95 6.30 14.40 30.24
N LEU A 96 7.00 15.50 30.55
CA LEU A 96 6.54 16.49 31.52
C LEU A 96 5.25 17.19 31.08
N GLU A 97 5.08 17.46 29.79
CA GLU A 97 3.86 18.07 29.23
C GLU A 97 2.68 17.09 29.24
N LEU A 98 2.92 15.81 28.94
CA LEU A 98 1.93 14.73 29.11
C LEU A 98 1.52 14.54 30.58
N LEU A 99 2.48 14.54 31.51
CA LEU A 99 2.21 14.47 32.96
C LEU A 99 1.49 15.72 33.52
N ARG A 100 1.47 16.83 32.78
CA ARG A 100 0.73 18.06 33.12
C ARG A 100 -0.62 18.20 32.43
N THR A 101 -0.93 17.35 31.45
CA THR A 101 -2.16 17.42 30.63
C THR A 101 -3.03 16.15 30.69
N ALA A 102 -2.51 15.04 31.22
CA ALA A 102 -3.27 13.81 31.43
C ALA A 102 -4.11 13.83 32.73
N PRO A 103 -5.20 13.04 32.82
CA PRO A 103 -6.01 12.93 34.04
C PRO A 103 -5.23 12.38 35.26
N PRO A 104 -5.63 12.69 36.51
CA PRO A 104 -4.87 12.35 37.71
C PRO A 104 -4.57 10.85 37.87
N GLU A 105 -5.50 9.95 37.54
CA GLU A 105 -5.31 8.50 37.62
C GLU A 105 -4.27 8.01 36.61
N THR A 106 -4.26 8.64 35.42
CA THR A 106 -3.29 8.37 34.35
C THR A 106 -1.90 8.84 34.77
N VAL A 107 -1.79 10.04 35.36
CA VAL A 107 -0.53 10.57 35.93
C VAL A 107 -0.02 9.66 37.04
N VAL A 108 -0.88 9.22 37.97
CA VAL A 108 -0.54 8.28 39.04
C VAL A 108 -0.12 6.91 38.49
N ALA A 109 -0.76 6.42 37.42
CA ALA A 109 -0.35 5.18 36.76
C ALA A 109 1.04 5.28 36.11
N LEU A 110 1.30 6.36 35.36
CA LEU A 110 2.64 6.61 34.79
C LEU A 110 3.71 6.75 35.87
N LEU A 111 3.46 7.53 36.93
CA LEU A 111 4.40 7.70 38.04
C LEU A 111 4.66 6.40 38.81
N ARG A 112 3.66 5.52 38.94
CA ARG A 112 3.83 4.18 39.52
C ARG A 112 4.70 3.28 38.63
N HIS A 113 4.59 3.41 37.31
CA HIS A 113 5.40 2.66 36.34
C HIS A 113 6.85 3.17 36.28
N LEU A 114 7.04 4.49 36.23
CA LEU A 114 8.36 5.17 36.26
C LEU A 114 9.14 4.94 37.57
N ARG A 115 8.47 4.58 38.67
CA ARG A 115 9.11 4.15 39.93
C ARG A 115 9.43 2.65 39.99
N GLY A 116 8.98 1.86 39.01
CA GLY A 116 9.20 0.40 38.97
C GLY A 116 10.49 -0.03 38.26
N THR A 117 11.19 0.87 37.59
CA THR A 117 12.29 0.55 36.66
C THR A 117 13.69 0.48 37.28
N GLU A 118 13.86 0.76 38.58
CA GLU A 118 15.17 0.78 39.26
C GLU A 118 15.53 -0.50 40.05
N SER A 119 14.83 -1.62 39.87
CA SER A 119 15.17 -2.88 40.58
C SER A 119 14.88 -4.14 39.77
N ALA A 120 15.88 -4.59 39.01
CA ALA A 120 15.90 -5.88 38.32
C ALA A 120 16.99 -6.79 38.90
N SER A 121 16.60 -7.69 39.81
CA SER A 121 17.42 -8.82 40.28
C SER A 121 16.50 -10.05 40.42
N ALA A 122 16.84 -11.14 39.74
CA ALA A 122 15.93 -12.28 39.56
C ALA A 122 16.01 -13.35 40.65
N THR A 123 14.88 -14.00 40.91
CA THR A 123 14.73 -15.39 41.41
C THR A 123 13.38 -15.95 40.93
N ASP A 124 13.27 -17.28 40.83
CA ASP A 124 12.19 -18.00 40.14
C ASP A 124 10.86 -18.17 40.92
N ASP A 125 9.85 -18.66 40.18
CA ASP A 125 8.68 -19.44 40.59
C ASP A 125 7.84 -19.03 41.82
N VAL A 126 6.71 -18.37 41.52
CA VAL A 126 5.42 -18.68 42.16
C VAL A 126 4.31 -18.75 41.10
N ILE A 127 3.67 -19.91 40.95
CA ILE A 127 2.44 -20.06 40.16
C ILE A 127 1.26 -19.61 41.03
N GLN A 128 0.61 -18.49 40.67
CA GLN A 128 -0.80 -18.21 40.99
C GLN A 128 -1.41 -17.31 39.91
N PRO A 129 -2.75 -17.32 39.71
CA PRO A 129 -3.35 -16.91 38.45
C PRO A 129 -3.37 -15.40 38.26
N THR A 130 -2.65 -14.92 37.24
CA THR A 130 -2.70 -13.52 36.81
C THR A 130 -4.09 -13.19 36.27
N LEU A 131 -4.68 -12.11 36.77
CA LEU A 131 -5.90 -11.51 36.22
C LEU A 131 -5.62 -11.08 34.77
N VAL A 132 -6.10 -11.88 33.81
CA VAL A 132 -6.00 -11.57 32.38
C VAL A 132 -6.80 -10.28 32.12
N PRO A 133 -6.20 -9.23 31.52
CA PRO A 133 -6.95 -8.06 31.09
C PRO A 133 -8.09 -8.48 30.16
N ALA A 134 -9.30 -7.98 30.40
CA ALA A 134 -10.53 -8.47 29.76
C ALA A 134 -10.57 -8.21 28.24
N HIS A 135 -9.89 -9.06 27.47
CA HIS A 135 -10.12 -9.24 26.05
C HIS A 135 -11.49 -9.92 25.89
N PRO A 136 -12.43 -9.36 25.08
CA PRO A 136 -13.73 -9.98 24.84
C PRO A 136 -13.55 -11.43 24.36
N HIS A 137 -14.32 -12.37 24.90
CA HIS A 137 -14.03 -13.80 24.72
C HIS A 137 -14.01 -14.21 23.23
N LEU A 138 -14.87 -13.58 22.42
CA LEU A 138 -14.89 -13.74 20.96
C LEU A 138 -13.55 -13.43 20.28
N HIS A 139 -12.77 -12.44 20.72
CA HIS A 139 -11.48 -12.12 20.08
C HIS A 139 -10.45 -13.24 20.34
N LEU A 140 -10.46 -13.83 21.52
CA LEU A 140 -9.59 -14.96 21.87
C LEU A 140 -10.02 -16.23 21.13
N ASP A 141 -11.33 -16.48 21.03
CA ASP A 141 -11.91 -17.60 20.29
C ASP A 141 -11.63 -17.52 18.78
N LEU A 142 -11.84 -16.35 18.16
CA LEU A 142 -11.49 -16.09 16.76
C LEU A 142 -9.99 -16.28 16.52
N HIS A 143 -9.12 -15.92 17.47
CA HIS A 143 -7.69 -16.13 17.35
C HIS A 143 -7.32 -17.62 17.35
N PHE A 144 -7.89 -18.43 18.25
CA PHE A 144 -7.62 -19.87 18.30
C PHE A 144 -8.20 -20.65 17.13
N ARG A 145 -9.39 -20.28 16.63
CA ARG A 145 -10.07 -21.00 15.53
C ARG A 145 -9.67 -20.51 14.13
N TYR A 146 -9.36 -19.23 13.97
CA TYR A 146 -9.16 -18.57 12.66
C TYR A 146 -7.88 -17.70 12.62
N PRO A 147 -6.70 -18.23 13.01
CA PRO A 147 -5.48 -17.44 13.20
C PRO A 147 -4.98 -16.73 11.93
N ASN A 148 -5.30 -17.24 10.75
CA ASN A 148 -4.92 -16.63 9.46
C ASN A 148 -5.55 -15.23 9.26
N ALA A 149 -6.82 -15.06 9.64
CA ALA A 149 -7.55 -13.80 9.53
C ALA A 149 -7.50 -12.97 10.83
N PHE A 150 -7.50 -13.65 11.98
CA PHE A 150 -7.52 -13.04 13.32
C PHE A 150 -6.27 -13.41 14.14
N PRO A 151 -5.05 -13.09 13.68
CA PRO A 151 -3.84 -13.30 14.48
C PRO A 151 -3.86 -12.38 15.72
N SER A 152 -3.19 -12.82 16.79
CA SER A 152 -3.10 -12.05 18.04
C SER A 152 -2.48 -10.67 17.80
N LEU A 153 -3.08 -9.64 18.41
CA LEU A 153 -2.73 -8.24 18.22
C LEU A 153 -1.96 -7.71 19.43
N HIS A 154 -0.66 -7.99 19.50
CA HIS A 154 0.24 -7.35 20.46
C HIS A 154 0.14 -5.81 20.34
N PRO A 155 0.09 -5.05 21.44
CA PRO A 155 0.02 -3.58 21.40
C PRO A 155 1.06 -2.94 20.48
N LEU A 156 0.71 -1.83 19.84
CA LEU A 156 1.70 -0.96 19.20
C LEU A 156 2.30 -0.08 20.30
N GLU A 157 3.47 -0.45 20.80
CA GLU A 157 4.28 0.42 21.64
C GLU A 157 4.59 1.72 20.86
N ILE A 158 4.45 2.88 21.52
CA ILE A 158 4.57 4.19 20.87
C ILE A 158 5.97 4.35 20.25
N GLU A 159 7.00 3.86 20.93
CA GLU A 159 8.41 3.81 20.47
C GLU A 159 8.62 3.00 19.19
N LYS A 160 7.74 2.03 18.92
CA LYS A 160 7.79 1.15 17.74
C LYS A 160 6.82 1.60 16.63
N PHE A 161 6.05 2.68 16.84
CA PHE A 161 5.18 3.22 15.82
C PHE A 161 5.97 4.05 14.80
N ASP A 162 5.76 3.80 13.51
CA ASP A 162 6.45 4.54 12.45
C ASP A 162 5.81 5.92 12.24
N LEU A 163 6.28 6.90 13.03
CA LEU A 163 5.80 8.28 13.01
C LEU A 163 5.94 8.95 11.62
N ARG A 164 6.81 8.45 10.73
CA ARG A 164 6.94 8.96 9.34
C ARG A 164 5.66 8.79 8.52
N LEU A 165 4.79 7.86 8.92
CA LEU A 165 3.49 7.65 8.28
C LEU A 165 2.43 8.71 8.69
N ILE A 166 2.74 9.51 9.72
CA ILE A 166 1.86 10.49 10.39
C ILE A 166 2.43 11.92 10.29
N ASP A 167 3.75 12.08 10.24
CA ASP A 167 4.42 13.35 9.95
C ASP A 167 4.33 13.72 8.44
N GLY A 168 4.35 15.01 8.14
CA GLY A 168 4.36 15.56 6.78
C GLY A 168 5.74 16.00 6.28
N SER A 169 6.74 16.10 7.16
CA SER A 169 8.06 16.70 6.84
C SER A 169 8.73 16.12 5.58
N GLN A 170 8.59 14.81 5.36
CA GLN A 170 9.23 14.06 4.27
C GLN A 170 8.74 14.45 2.86
N GLN A 171 7.51 14.97 2.70
CA GLN A 171 6.96 15.27 1.36
C GLN A 171 7.60 16.52 0.70
N SER A 172 8.31 17.34 1.49
CA SER A 172 8.92 18.60 1.03
C SER A 172 10.27 18.45 0.32
N SER A 173 10.94 17.29 0.43
CA SER A 173 12.38 17.13 0.08
C SER A 173 12.64 16.14 -1.07
N GLY A 174 11.83 16.19 -2.13
CA GLY A 174 12.05 15.37 -3.34
C GLY A 174 11.68 16.03 -4.69
N PHE A 175 10.62 16.84 -4.74
CA PHE A 175 10.02 17.28 -6.01
C PHE A 175 10.19 18.78 -6.30
N SER A 176 11.42 19.20 -6.64
CA SER A 176 11.69 20.55 -7.12
C SER A 176 11.08 20.80 -8.52
N ARG A 177 9.85 21.32 -8.58
CA ARG A 177 9.14 21.75 -9.80
C ARG A 177 10.04 22.62 -10.72
N PRO A 178 10.45 22.15 -11.92
CA PRO A 178 11.10 22.99 -12.91
C PRO A 178 10.04 23.87 -13.58
N ARG A 179 9.93 25.14 -13.16
CA ARG A 179 8.85 26.05 -13.60
C ARG A 179 9.11 26.61 -15.01
N LYS A 180 9.09 25.75 -16.03
CA LYS A 180 9.01 26.14 -17.45
C LYS A 180 7.55 26.19 -17.89
N ARG A 181 7.12 27.33 -18.44
CA ARG A 181 5.81 27.49 -19.07
C ARG A 181 5.85 26.79 -20.43
N LEU A 182 5.00 25.80 -20.68
CA LEU A 182 4.80 25.32 -22.04
C LEU A 182 4.04 26.39 -22.85
N ARG A 183 4.51 26.65 -24.06
CA ARG A 183 3.82 27.37 -25.13
C ARG A 183 3.92 26.50 -26.38
N GLY A 184 2.79 26.23 -27.03
CA GLY A 184 2.73 25.58 -28.34
C GLY A 184 3.07 24.09 -28.33
N ALA A 185 2.23 23.30 -28.98
CA ALA A 185 2.67 22.05 -29.57
C ALA A 185 3.21 22.37 -30.98
N ASP A 186 4.44 21.93 -31.29
CA ASP A 186 5.00 21.81 -32.65
C ASP A 186 6.40 21.16 -32.61
N ASP A 187 7.19 21.46 -31.57
CA ASP A 187 8.65 21.23 -31.57
C ASP A 187 9.11 19.81 -31.12
N PHE A 188 8.36 18.75 -31.48
CA PHE A 188 8.60 17.37 -31.00
C PHE A 188 9.26 16.40 -32.01
N GLN A 189 9.96 16.93 -33.02
CA GLN A 189 10.68 16.10 -34.02
C GLN A 189 12.22 16.08 -33.84
N GLY A 190 12.81 16.96 -33.03
CA GLY A 190 14.27 17.13 -32.97
C GLY A 190 15.07 16.09 -32.16
N ALA A 191 14.42 15.24 -31.36
CA ALA A 191 15.10 14.46 -30.30
C ALA A 191 15.59 13.06 -30.70
N CYS A 192 15.22 12.53 -31.87
CA CYS A 192 15.44 11.11 -32.22
C CYS A 192 16.80 10.81 -32.89
N SER A 193 17.63 11.81 -33.17
CA SER A 193 18.69 11.73 -34.19
C SER A 193 20.10 12.01 -33.66
N ARG A 194 20.49 11.49 -32.48
CA ARG A 194 21.82 11.80 -31.91
C ARG A 194 22.55 10.74 -31.07
N GLU A 195 22.34 9.45 -31.37
CA GLU A 195 23.17 8.35 -30.81
C GLU A 195 23.98 7.55 -31.86
N GLU A 196 23.75 7.72 -33.17
CA GLU A 196 24.43 6.92 -34.23
C GLU A 196 25.52 7.65 -35.04
N GLN A 197 25.83 8.92 -34.76
CA GLN A 197 26.90 9.64 -35.47
C GLN A 197 27.87 10.34 -34.51
N LEU A 198 29.02 9.69 -34.26
CA LEU A 198 30.37 10.27 -34.23
C LEU A 198 31.44 9.21 -33.81
N ARG A 199 31.99 8.51 -34.81
CA ARG A 199 33.32 7.87 -34.72
C ARG A 199 34.22 8.52 -35.77
N LEU A 200 35.37 9.09 -35.34
CA LEU A 200 36.53 9.63 -36.08
C LEU A 200 36.85 11.10 -35.69
N GLY A 201 38.14 11.48 -35.74
CA GLY A 201 38.58 12.88 -35.91
C GLY A 201 39.20 13.59 -34.71
N ASN A 202 40.52 13.44 -34.54
CA ASN A 202 41.39 14.09 -33.54
C ASN A 202 41.32 15.63 -33.36
N ALA A 203 41.57 16.04 -32.11
CA ALA A 203 42.46 17.12 -31.64
C ALA A 203 42.13 18.63 -31.87
N GLY A 204 42.21 19.41 -30.78
CA GLY A 204 42.27 20.88 -30.80
C GLY A 204 41.96 21.56 -29.45
N SER A 205 42.90 22.35 -28.94
CA SER A 205 42.87 23.30 -27.79
C SER A 205 41.57 24.11 -27.54
N ALA A 206 41.27 24.67 -26.36
CA ALA A 206 41.82 24.51 -24.99
C ALA A 206 40.94 25.25 -23.93
N SER A 207 41.04 24.82 -22.66
CA SER A 207 40.83 25.56 -21.38
C SER A 207 39.84 26.74 -21.29
N THR A 208 38.80 26.58 -20.46
CA THR A 208 38.66 27.39 -19.23
C THR A 208 37.84 26.67 -18.14
N ARG A 209 37.90 27.15 -16.89
CA ARG A 209 37.40 26.45 -15.70
C ARG A 209 35.98 26.85 -15.29
N GLY A 210 35.23 25.88 -14.76
CA GLY A 210 34.05 26.09 -13.91
C GLY A 210 33.57 24.74 -13.35
N GLU A 211 33.81 24.47 -12.07
CA GLU A 211 33.40 23.21 -11.42
C GLU A 211 32.03 23.37 -10.71
N PRO A 212 31.01 22.56 -11.05
CA PRO A 212 29.81 22.39 -10.23
C PRO A 212 29.97 21.21 -9.26
N HIS A 213 29.32 21.30 -8.10
CA HIS A 213 29.24 20.22 -7.11
C HIS A 213 28.54 18.96 -7.64
N PRO A 214 28.79 17.77 -7.06
CA PRO A 214 28.32 16.50 -7.60
C PRO A 214 26.80 16.33 -7.47
N ALA A 215 26.08 16.60 -8.56
CA ALA A 215 24.73 16.10 -8.75
C ALA A 215 24.70 14.56 -8.80
N SER A 216 23.58 13.98 -8.37
CA SER A 216 23.38 12.53 -8.30
C SER A 216 23.70 11.84 -9.63
N ARG A 217 24.63 10.87 -9.61
CA ARG A 217 24.90 10.02 -10.77
C ARG A 217 23.65 9.19 -11.09
N PRO A 218 23.26 9.06 -12.38
CA PRO A 218 22.30 8.03 -12.76
C PRO A 218 22.85 6.65 -12.38
N ILE A 219 21.98 5.75 -11.95
CA ILE A 219 22.35 4.38 -11.59
C ILE A 219 22.96 3.69 -12.81
N ALA A 220 24.14 3.09 -12.65
CA ALA A 220 24.85 2.45 -13.74
C ALA A 220 24.07 1.25 -14.29
N SER A 221 24.16 1.05 -15.61
CA SER A 221 23.42 0.03 -16.35
C SER A 221 23.87 -1.40 -16.02
N GLY A 222 23.24 -2.01 -15.02
CA GLY A 222 23.08 -3.46 -14.95
C GLY A 222 21.99 -3.94 -15.94
N PRO A 223 21.93 -5.24 -16.26
CA PRO A 223 20.81 -5.80 -17.02
C PRO A 223 19.50 -5.60 -16.25
N ALA A 224 18.44 -5.16 -16.95
CA ALA A 224 17.14 -4.93 -16.34
C ALA A 224 16.49 -6.26 -15.94
N HIS A 225 16.36 -6.51 -14.63
CA HIS A 225 15.73 -7.70 -14.09
C HIS A 225 14.20 -7.55 -14.09
N TYR A 226 13.56 -7.99 -15.16
CA TYR A 226 12.10 -8.14 -15.23
C TYR A 226 11.63 -9.35 -14.42
N VAL A 227 10.33 -9.40 -14.09
CA VAL A 227 9.69 -10.57 -13.46
C VAL A 227 9.56 -11.76 -14.42
N ASP A 228 9.58 -11.48 -15.73
CA ASP A 228 9.62 -12.47 -16.79
C ASP A 228 10.70 -12.11 -17.83
N SER A 229 11.52 -13.08 -18.24
CA SER A 229 12.66 -12.85 -19.13
C SER A 229 12.27 -12.51 -20.58
N ARG A 230 11.08 -12.92 -21.05
CA ARG A 230 10.60 -12.63 -22.42
C ARG A 230 10.46 -11.12 -22.67
N LEU A 231 10.19 -10.33 -21.62
CA LEU A 231 10.10 -8.87 -21.68
C LEU A 231 11.42 -8.19 -22.13
N GLN A 232 12.57 -8.88 -22.06
CA GLN A 232 13.83 -8.40 -22.65
C GLN A 232 13.76 -8.26 -24.18
N SER A 233 12.90 -9.05 -24.84
CA SER A 233 12.72 -9.09 -26.29
C SER A 233 11.49 -8.30 -26.78
N LEU A 234 10.85 -7.53 -25.90
CA LEU A 234 9.63 -6.76 -26.23
C LEU A 234 9.87 -5.76 -27.38
N ASN A 235 9.00 -5.77 -28.38
CA ASN A 235 8.92 -4.73 -29.42
C ASN A 235 7.55 -4.05 -29.38
N ILE A 236 7.42 -3.03 -28.53
CA ILE A 236 6.12 -2.45 -28.18
C ILE A 236 5.46 -1.66 -29.33
N ARG A 237 6.27 -1.18 -30.29
CA ARG A 237 5.81 -0.47 -31.50
C ARG A 237 4.94 -1.33 -32.44
N ARG A 238 4.81 -2.64 -32.19
CA ARG A 238 3.84 -3.51 -32.89
C ARG A 238 2.40 -3.34 -32.38
N TRP A 239 2.21 -2.78 -31.19
CA TRP A 239 0.94 -2.78 -30.48
C TRP A 239 0.34 -1.39 -30.27
N THR A 240 1.16 -0.34 -30.21
CA THR A 240 0.75 1.04 -29.90
C THR A 240 1.44 2.04 -30.83
N SER A 241 0.75 3.16 -31.10
CA SER A 241 1.34 4.34 -31.76
C SER A 241 1.91 5.37 -30.77
N VAL A 242 1.63 5.22 -29.47
CA VAL A 242 2.15 6.10 -28.43
C VAL A 242 3.66 5.90 -28.28
N LEU A 243 4.41 7.01 -28.25
CA LEU A 243 5.87 6.99 -28.26
C LEU A 243 6.46 6.58 -26.90
N ILE A 244 6.62 5.27 -26.70
CA ILE A 244 7.28 4.65 -25.54
C ILE A 244 8.49 3.82 -26.00
N SER A 245 9.51 3.68 -25.14
CA SER A 245 10.62 2.76 -25.37
C SER A 245 10.31 1.36 -24.86
N ASN A 246 10.84 0.32 -25.54
CA ASN A 246 10.66 -1.08 -25.14
C ASN A 246 11.05 -1.31 -23.66
N SER A 247 12.14 -0.70 -23.20
CA SER A 247 12.63 -0.82 -21.82
C SER A 247 11.84 -0.03 -20.77
N PHE A 248 11.02 0.94 -21.18
CA PHE A 248 10.02 1.57 -20.30
C PHE A 248 8.78 0.69 -20.21
N ALA A 249 8.21 0.30 -21.35
CA ALA A 249 7.02 -0.55 -21.41
C ALA A 249 7.24 -1.89 -20.67
N ALA A 250 8.38 -2.54 -20.88
CA ALA A 250 8.76 -3.77 -20.19
C ALA A 250 8.85 -3.60 -18.67
N ARG A 251 9.33 -2.45 -18.16
CA ARG A 251 9.38 -2.17 -16.70
C ARG A 251 7.99 -1.93 -16.13
N ALA A 252 7.14 -1.16 -16.82
CA ALA A 252 5.77 -0.91 -16.38
C ALA A 252 4.93 -2.21 -16.37
N ILE A 253 5.00 -3.01 -17.43
CA ILE A 253 4.32 -4.32 -17.53
C ILE A 253 4.87 -5.28 -16.47
N SER A 254 6.19 -5.38 -16.31
CA SER A 254 6.81 -6.19 -15.26
C SER A 254 6.36 -5.78 -13.85
N PHE A 255 6.20 -4.47 -13.59
CA PHE A 255 5.70 -4.00 -12.30
C PHE A 255 4.23 -4.39 -12.11
N TYR A 256 3.36 -4.13 -13.09
CA TYR A 256 1.95 -4.55 -13.04
C TYR A 256 1.80 -6.05 -12.75
N LEU A 257 2.58 -6.90 -13.43
CA LEU A 257 2.55 -8.36 -13.26
C LEU A 257 2.93 -8.77 -11.83
N SER A 258 3.97 -8.17 -11.25
CA SER A 258 4.33 -8.43 -9.85
C SER A 258 3.42 -7.74 -8.81
N ASN A 259 2.81 -6.60 -9.14
CA ASN A 259 2.17 -5.72 -8.15
C ASN A 259 0.65 -5.82 -8.12
N GLU A 260 -0.01 -5.72 -9.27
CA GLU A 260 -1.48 -5.63 -9.40
C GLU A 260 -2.09 -6.95 -9.86
N HIS A 261 -1.43 -7.65 -10.78
CA HIS A 261 -1.93 -8.89 -11.37
C HIS A 261 -2.24 -10.01 -10.35
N PRO A 262 -1.50 -10.20 -9.23
CA PRO A 262 -1.82 -11.24 -8.24
C PRO A 262 -3.18 -11.09 -7.54
N VAL A 263 -3.82 -9.91 -7.64
CA VAL A 263 -5.17 -9.65 -7.08
C VAL A 263 -6.24 -9.33 -8.14
N LEU A 264 -5.84 -9.22 -9.41
CA LEU A 264 -6.72 -8.88 -10.53
C LEU A 264 -6.85 -10.00 -11.57
N ALA A 265 -5.72 -10.61 -11.95
CA ALA A 265 -5.53 -11.68 -12.96
C ALA A 265 -6.52 -11.68 -14.14
N VAL A 266 -6.81 -10.51 -14.71
CA VAL A 266 -7.84 -10.32 -15.76
C VAL A 266 -7.50 -10.95 -17.12
N PHE A 267 -6.32 -11.55 -17.26
CA PHE A 267 -5.87 -12.31 -18.43
C PHE A 267 -4.87 -13.38 -17.96
N GLU A 268 -4.67 -14.45 -18.73
CA GLU A 268 -3.59 -15.41 -18.47
C GLU A 268 -2.25 -14.78 -18.90
N ALA A 269 -1.29 -14.70 -17.98
CA ALA A 269 -0.05 -13.95 -18.13
C ALA A 269 0.95 -14.59 -19.10
N ASP A 270 1.05 -15.92 -19.12
CA ASP A 270 2.02 -16.65 -19.94
C ASP A 270 1.67 -16.61 -21.44
N LEU A 271 0.38 -16.83 -21.76
CA LEU A 271 -0.21 -16.66 -23.08
C LEU A 271 -0.13 -15.21 -23.55
N PHE A 272 -0.47 -14.24 -22.68
CA PHE A 272 -0.35 -12.81 -23.00
C PHE A 272 1.10 -12.43 -23.31
N LEU A 273 2.07 -12.78 -22.46
CA LEU A 273 3.49 -12.43 -22.64
C LEU A 273 4.11 -13.07 -23.88
N ARG A 274 3.73 -14.32 -24.19
CA ARG A 274 4.13 -15.00 -25.42
C ARG A 274 3.66 -14.21 -26.64
N ASP A 275 2.36 -13.96 -26.74
CA ASP A 275 1.76 -13.34 -27.91
C ASP A 275 2.24 -11.87 -28.06
N LEU A 276 2.38 -11.14 -26.94
CA LEU A 276 2.94 -9.78 -26.85
C LEU A 276 4.35 -9.69 -27.46
N VAL A 277 5.24 -10.62 -27.12
CA VAL A 277 6.65 -10.61 -27.57
C VAL A 277 6.78 -11.14 -29.00
N LEU A 278 5.95 -12.10 -29.40
CA LEU A 278 5.81 -12.49 -30.82
C LEU A 278 5.26 -11.34 -31.68
N GLY A 279 4.50 -10.41 -31.08
CA GLY A 279 3.86 -9.30 -31.78
C GLY A 279 2.66 -9.71 -32.62
N LYS A 280 2.03 -10.85 -32.28
CA LYS A 280 0.80 -11.40 -32.87
C LYS A 280 0.30 -12.55 -32.00
N GLY A 281 -1.01 -12.83 -32.03
CA GLY A 281 -1.58 -14.00 -31.36
C GLY A 281 -3.09 -13.87 -31.13
N ARG A 282 -3.64 -14.73 -30.26
CA ARG A 282 -5.06 -14.68 -29.82
C ARG A 282 -5.22 -13.99 -28.46
N PHE A 283 -4.16 -13.97 -27.64
CA PHE A 283 -4.22 -13.58 -26.23
C PHE A 283 -3.59 -12.20 -25.94
N CYS A 284 -3.11 -11.52 -26.98
CA CYS A 284 -2.65 -10.14 -26.92
C CYS A 284 -3.24 -9.35 -28.10
N SER A 285 -3.91 -8.22 -27.81
CA SER A 285 -4.50 -7.33 -28.81
C SER A 285 -4.04 -5.88 -28.59
N PRO A 286 -4.03 -5.00 -29.62
CA PRO A 286 -3.64 -3.60 -29.45
C PRO A 286 -4.49 -2.86 -28.41
N LEU A 287 -5.79 -3.18 -28.31
CA LEU A 287 -6.69 -2.63 -27.31
C LEU A 287 -6.29 -3.06 -25.89
N LEU A 288 -5.99 -4.34 -25.68
CA LEU A 288 -5.50 -4.86 -24.41
C LEU A 288 -4.15 -4.22 -24.02
N VAL A 289 -3.23 -4.05 -24.97
CA VAL A 289 -1.92 -3.43 -24.67
C VAL A 289 -2.06 -1.94 -24.31
N SER A 290 -2.87 -1.16 -25.01
CA SER A 290 -3.13 0.24 -24.64
C SER A 290 -3.82 0.34 -23.27
N ALA A 291 -4.83 -0.50 -23.00
CA ALA A 291 -5.51 -0.51 -21.70
C ALA A 291 -4.58 -0.94 -20.54
N LEU A 292 -3.75 -1.96 -20.76
CA LEU A 292 -2.74 -2.40 -19.82
C LEU A 292 -1.70 -1.31 -19.56
N LEU A 293 -1.20 -0.64 -20.61
CA LEU A 293 -0.21 0.42 -20.44
C LEU A 293 -0.79 1.69 -19.81
N ALA A 294 -2.09 1.97 -19.99
CA ALA A 294 -2.79 3.03 -19.27
C ALA A 294 -2.72 2.79 -17.76
N TRP A 295 -3.06 1.58 -17.31
CA TRP A 295 -3.06 1.19 -15.89
C TRP A 295 -1.64 0.97 -15.33
N SER A 296 -0.76 0.28 -16.05
CA SER A 296 0.60 -0.03 -15.57
C SER A 296 1.51 1.20 -15.53
N CYS A 297 1.35 2.16 -16.45
CA CYS A 297 2.07 3.43 -16.35
C CYS A 297 1.51 4.31 -15.22
N ALA A 298 0.22 4.19 -14.90
CA ALA A 298 -0.40 4.87 -13.75
C ALA A 298 0.24 4.42 -12.44
N THR A 299 0.32 3.10 -12.19
CA THR A 299 0.88 2.54 -10.95
C THR A 299 2.41 2.62 -10.91
N TYR A 300 3.11 2.46 -12.04
CA TYR A 300 4.56 2.69 -12.14
C TYR A 300 4.96 4.17 -11.96
N GLY A 301 3.99 5.10 -11.96
CA GLY A 301 4.17 6.52 -11.64
C GLY A 301 4.83 6.79 -10.28
N GLN A 302 4.79 5.83 -9.35
CA GLN A 302 5.50 5.92 -8.06
C GLN A 302 7.04 5.89 -8.18
N PHE A 303 7.59 5.32 -9.27
CA PHE A 303 9.04 5.27 -9.51
C PHE A 303 9.50 6.22 -10.62
N ASN A 304 8.62 6.52 -11.59
CA ASN A 304 8.92 7.49 -12.63
C ASN A 304 7.72 8.43 -12.86
N PRO A 305 7.80 9.72 -12.46
CA PRO A 305 6.77 10.72 -12.71
C PRO A 305 6.32 10.82 -14.18
N ASP A 306 7.22 10.56 -15.15
CA ASP A 306 6.87 10.58 -16.59
C ASP A 306 5.77 9.56 -16.92
N ALA A 307 5.71 8.44 -16.19
CA ALA A 307 4.72 7.39 -16.40
C ALA A 307 3.28 7.88 -16.15
N LYS A 308 3.10 8.91 -15.30
CA LYS A 308 1.80 9.56 -15.10
C LYS A 308 1.28 10.20 -16.38
N ALA A 309 2.15 10.86 -17.16
CA ALA A 309 1.78 11.44 -18.45
C ALA A 309 1.51 10.34 -19.49
N MET A 310 2.34 9.30 -19.53
CA MET A 310 2.13 8.14 -20.41
C MET A 310 0.78 7.45 -20.15
N SER A 311 0.37 7.31 -18.88
CA SER A 311 -0.92 6.73 -18.50
C SER A 311 -2.11 7.42 -19.16
N VAL A 312 -2.08 8.76 -19.27
CA VAL A 312 -3.15 9.54 -19.93
C VAL A 312 -3.17 9.26 -21.43
N LEU A 313 -2.01 9.32 -22.09
CA LEU A 313 -1.89 9.05 -23.54
C LEU A 313 -2.34 7.62 -23.90
N PHE A 314 -2.01 6.63 -23.07
CA PHE A 314 -2.48 5.25 -23.27
C PHE A 314 -3.97 5.08 -22.97
N LEU A 315 -4.53 5.83 -22.02
CA LEU A 315 -5.98 5.83 -21.77
C LEU A 315 -6.74 6.44 -22.96
N GLU A 316 -6.22 7.52 -23.56
CA GLU A 316 -6.78 8.11 -24.78
C GLU A 316 -6.68 7.14 -25.98
N GLU A 317 -5.52 6.52 -26.20
CA GLU A 317 -5.36 5.51 -27.25
C GLU A 317 -6.29 4.31 -27.04
N ALA A 318 -6.41 3.80 -25.81
CA ALA A 318 -7.29 2.68 -25.48
C ALA A 318 -8.77 3.04 -25.69
N LYS A 319 -9.19 4.27 -25.35
CA LYS A 319 -10.54 4.78 -25.63
C LYS A 319 -10.84 4.86 -27.12
N LEU A 320 -9.88 5.34 -27.94
CA LEU A 320 -10.03 5.40 -29.39
C LEU A 320 -10.08 3.99 -30.02
N ARG A 321 -9.20 3.08 -29.59
CA ARG A 321 -9.21 1.66 -30.00
C ARG A 321 -10.51 0.96 -29.61
N TRP A 322 -11.07 1.26 -28.44
CA TRP A 322 -12.33 0.71 -27.99
C TRP A 322 -13.47 1.09 -28.94
N ILE A 323 -13.59 2.38 -29.29
CA ILE A 323 -14.62 2.88 -30.22
C ILE A 323 -14.45 2.23 -31.60
N ALA A 324 -13.23 2.14 -32.12
CA ALA A 324 -12.95 1.48 -33.40
C ALA A 324 -13.31 -0.02 -33.41
N ASN A 325 -13.24 -0.69 -32.27
CA ASN A 325 -13.55 -2.12 -32.12
C ASN A 325 -15.03 -2.42 -31.85
N GLN A 326 -15.91 -1.43 -31.63
CA GLN A 326 -17.32 -1.66 -31.25
C GLN A 326 -18.12 -2.55 -32.22
N ASN A 327 -17.74 -2.55 -33.50
CA ASN A 327 -18.40 -3.35 -34.55
C ASN A 327 -17.76 -4.75 -34.76
N GLN A 328 -16.71 -5.09 -34.03
CA GLN A 328 -16.07 -6.42 -34.09
C GLN A 328 -16.80 -7.41 -33.17
N PRO A 329 -16.73 -8.73 -33.44
CA PRO A 329 -17.11 -9.72 -32.43
C PRO A 329 -16.23 -9.55 -31.18
N PRO A 330 -16.81 -9.63 -29.96
CA PRO A 330 -16.01 -9.52 -28.74
C PRO A 330 -15.13 -10.76 -28.55
N ASP A 331 -13.98 -10.57 -27.92
CA ASP A 331 -13.05 -11.64 -27.54
C ASP A 331 -12.62 -11.52 -26.06
N VAL A 332 -11.91 -12.52 -25.54
CA VAL A 332 -11.43 -12.54 -24.14
C VAL A 332 -10.48 -11.38 -23.82
N THR A 333 -9.70 -10.90 -24.79
CA THR A 333 -8.81 -9.74 -24.63
C THR A 333 -9.59 -8.43 -24.52
N ALA A 334 -10.74 -8.32 -25.19
CA ALA A 334 -11.65 -7.18 -25.08
C ALA A 334 -12.30 -7.12 -23.68
N VAL A 335 -12.70 -8.26 -23.10
CA VAL A 335 -13.17 -8.35 -21.70
C VAL A 335 -12.06 -7.92 -20.73
N SER A 336 -10.85 -8.45 -20.92
CA SER A 336 -9.65 -8.10 -20.14
C SER A 336 -9.35 -6.58 -20.20
N ALA A 337 -9.39 -6.02 -21.41
CA ALA A 337 -9.13 -4.60 -21.67
C ALA A 337 -10.21 -3.70 -21.08
N ALA A 338 -11.48 -4.14 -21.07
CA ALA A 338 -12.58 -3.42 -20.46
C ALA A 338 -12.33 -3.21 -18.96
N ILE A 339 -11.96 -4.25 -18.21
CA ILE A 339 -11.66 -4.14 -16.78
C ILE A 339 -10.45 -3.24 -16.50
N LEU A 340 -9.40 -3.31 -17.34
CA LEU A 340 -8.24 -2.41 -17.26
C LEU A 340 -8.62 -0.95 -17.56
N LEU A 341 -9.58 -0.71 -18.46
CA LEU A 341 -10.15 0.62 -18.69
C LEU A 341 -10.96 1.13 -17.49
N VAL A 342 -11.69 0.27 -16.76
CA VAL A 342 -12.33 0.65 -15.48
C VAL A 342 -11.26 1.08 -14.47
N LEU A 343 -10.23 0.25 -14.26
CA LEU A 343 -9.11 0.53 -13.35
C LEU A 343 -8.43 1.87 -13.67
N ALA A 344 -8.09 2.09 -14.94
CA ALA A 344 -7.47 3.34 -15.40
C ALA A 344 -8.41 4.56 -15.25
N CYS A 345 -9.72 4.41 -15.50
CA CYS A 345 -10.67 5.51 -15.26
C CYS A 345 -10.79 5.84 -13.76
N ASN A 346 -10.87 4.83 -12.90
CA ASN A 346 -10.93 5.00 -11.44
C ASN A 346 -9.65 5.69 -10.91
N HIS A 347 -8.47 5.31 -11.44
CA HIS A 347 -7.17 5.92 -11.09
C HIS A 347 -7.14 7.43 -11.30
N HIS A 348 -7.72 7.89 -12.40
CA HIS A 348 -7.78 9.31 -12.77
C HIS A 348 -9.04 10.02 -12.23
N GLY A 349 -9.81 9.39 -11.33
CA GLY A 349 -11.01 10.00 -10.72
C GLY A 349 -12.21 10.13 -11.66
N MET A 350 -12.28 9.28 -12.69
CA MET A 350 -13.32 9.25 -13.73
C MET A 350 -14.16 7.96 -13.70
N ASP A 351 -14.46 7.40 -12.52
CA ASP A 351 -15.17 6.12 -12.42
C ASP A 351 -16.57 6.12 -13.07
N ARG A 352 -17.24 7.27 -13.20
CA ARG A 352 -18.47 7.40 -14.04
C ARG A 352 -18.24 7.00 -15.50
N VAL A 353 -17.07 7.30 -16.05
CA VAL A 353 -16.66 6.86 -17.40
C VAL A 353 -16.23 5.38 -17.38
N GLY A 354 -15.65 4.93 -16.25
CA GLY A 354 -15.34 3.53 -15.98
C GLY A 354 -16.55 2.60 -16.06
N LEU A 355 -17.73 3.06 -15.59
CA LEU A 355 -18.97 2.28 -15.62
C LEU A 355 -19.30 1.72 -17.01
N LEU A 356 -19.09 2.50 -18.07
CA LEU A 356 -19.37 2.09 -19.46
C LEU A 356 -18.61 0.82 -19.85
N TYR A 357 -17.31 0.76 -19.52
CA TYR A 357 -16.48 -0.42 -19.79
C TYR A 357 -16.84 -1.59 -18.86
N LEU A 358 -17.28 -1.30 -17.64
CA LEU A 358 -17.76 -2.32 -16.71
C LEU A 358 -19.05 -2.97 -17.23
N ASP A 359 -20.03 -2.17 -17.66
CA ASP A 359 -21.27 -2.63 -18.30
C ASP A 359 -20.95 -3.50 -19.54
N SER A 360 -20.12 -3.00 -20.46
CA SER A 360 -19.71 -3.76 -21.65
C SER A 360 -18.96 -5.05 -21.32
N SER A 361 -18.14 -5.08 -20.26
CA SER A 361 -17.42 -6.31 -19.87
C SER A 361 -18.38 -7.45 -19.47
N ALA A 362 -19.51 -7.12 -18.84
CA ALA A 362 -20.56 -8.08 -18.50
C ALA A 362 -21.30 -8.56 -19.75
N GLU A 363 -21.68 -7.65 -20.66
CA GLU A 363 -22.36 -8.00 -21.91
C GLU A 363 -21.48 -8.89 -22.81
N MET A 364 -20.22 -8.51 -23.01
CA MET A 364 -19.25 -9.31 -23.79
C MET A 364 -19.00 -10.67 -23.14
N GLY A 365 -18.83 -10.74 -21.82
CA GLY A 365 -18.68 -12.01 -21.11
C GLY A 365 -19.91 -12.92 -21.22
N LEU A 366 -21.13 -12.37 -21.15
CA LEU A 366 -22.38 -13.11 -21.37
C LEU A 366 -22.53 -13.59 -22.83
N ARG A 367 -22.01 -12.84 -23.81
CA ARG A 367 -21.98 -13.22 -25.24
C ARG A 367 -20.94 -14.29 -25.54
N LEU A 368 -19.81 -14.28 -24.82
CA LEU A 368 -18.73 -15.26 -24.90
C LEU A 368 -18.99 -16.53 -24.06
N GLY A 369 -20.03 -16.55 -23.23
CA GLY A 369 -20.29 -17.66 -22.31
C GLY A 369 -19.26 -17.78 -21.19
N LEU A 370 -18.68 -16.65 -20.76
CA LEU A 370 -17.86 -16.55 -19.53
C LEU A 370 -18.72 -16.48 -18.26
N PHE A 371 -19.99 -16.07 -18.41
CA PHE A 371 -20.98 -15.95 -17.35
C PHE A 371 -22.30 -16.61 -17.79
N ASP A 372 -23.01 -17.21 -16.84
CA ASP A 372 -24.18 -18.04 -17.16
C ASP A 372 -25.45 -17.22 -17.47
N ARG A 373 -26.22 -17.69 -18.45
CA ARG A 373 -27.54 -17.18 -18.81
C ARG A 373 -28.63 -18.09 -18.24
N GLU A 374 -28.79 -18.06 -16.91
CA GLU A 374 -29.87 -18.70 -16.14
C GLU A 374 -30.10 -20.21 -16.42
N GLY A 375 -29.39 -21.06 -15.67
CA GLY A 375 -29.83 -22.46 -15.45
C GLY A 375 -29.45 -23.50 -16.49
N GLY A 376 -28.57 -23.19 -17.45
CA GLY A 376 -27.97 -24.18 -18.35
C GLY A 376 -26.49 -24.43 -18.05
N GLU A 377 -26.07 -25.69 -17.97
CA GLU A 377 -24.65 -26.04 -17.89
C GLU A 377 -23.88 -25.52 -19.12
N PRO A 378 -22.63 -25.04 -18.97
CA PRO A 378 -21.81 -24.70 -20.12
C PRO A 378 -21.48 -25.95 -20.94
N PRO A 379 -21.68 -25.96 -22.27
CA PRO A 379 -21.21 -27.06 -23.12
C PRO A 379 -19.71 -27.27 -22.93
N LEU A 380 -19.29 -28.51 -22.66
CA LEU A 380 -17.89 -28.85 -22.41
C LEU A 380 -16.98 -28.47 -23.60
N ASP A 381 -17.53 -28.54 -24.82
CA ASP A 381 -16.87 -28.16 -26.08
C ASP A 381 -16.98 -26.66 -26.42
N ARG A 382 -17.34 -25.77 -25.47
CA ARG A 382 -17.51 -24.32 -25.72
C ARG A 382 -16.22 -23.61 -26.17
N PHE A 383 -15.03 -24.16 -25.87
CA PHE A 383 -13.74 -23.53 -26.14
C PHE A 383 -12.87 -24.40 -27.04
N GLU A 384 -12.26 -23.79 -28.07
CA GLU A 384 -11.50 -24.44 -29.14
C GLU A 384 -10.37 -25.35 -28.63
N ASP A 385 -9.69 -24.94 -27.55
CA ASP A 385 -8.53 -25.61 -26.98
C ASP A 385 -8.28 -25.17 -25.51
N GLU A 386 -7.29 -25.79 -24.88
CA GLU A 386 -6.92 -25.53 -23.48
C GLU A 386 -6.41 -24.09 -23.25
N GLU A 387 -5.68 -23.50 -24.20
CA GLU A 387 -5.19 -22.13 -24.06
C GLU A 387 -6.35 -21.13 -24.07
N MET A 388 -7.34 -21.36 -24.95
CA MET A 388 -8.56 -20.55 -25.01
C MET A 388 -9.41 -20.74 -23.74
N ARG A 389 -9.51 -21.96 -23.20
CA ARG A 389 -10.20 -22.22 -21.93
C ARG A 389 -9.50 -21.56 -20.74
N ALA A 390 -8.17 -21.58 -20.70
CA ALA A 390 -7.37 -20.90 -19.68
C ALA A 390 -7.55 -19.37 -19.75
N ALA A 391 -7.38 -18.77 -20.94
CA ALA A 391 -7.58 -17.34 -21.13
C ALA A 391 -9.01 -16.90 -20.79
N ALA A 392 -10.01 -17.71 -21.14
CA ALA A 392 -11.41 -17.50 -20.75
C ALA A 392 -11.61 -17.56 -19.22
N ALA A 393 -11.00 -18.54 -18.53
CA ALA A 393 -11.10 -18.67 -17.08
C ALA A 393 -10.51 -17.46 -16.33
N PHE A 394 -9.31 -17.00 -16.72
CA PHE A 394 -8.71 -15.79 -16.14
C PHE A 394 -9.56 -14.53 -16.43
N ALA A 395 -9.99 -14.33 -17.68
CA ALA A 395 -10.85 -13.20 -18.03
C ALA A 395 -12.18 -13.21 -17.27
N ALA A 396 -12.82 -14.37 -17.12
CA ALA A 396 -14.07 -14.54 -16.39
C ALA A 396 -13.90 -14.26 -14.88
N TRP A 397 -12.93 -14.90 -14.23
CA TRP A 397 -12.73 -14.76 -12.77
C TRP A 397 -12.20 -13.38 -12.39
N GLY A 398 -11.30 -12.79 -13.19
CA GLY A 398 -10.78 -11.44 -12.94
C GLY A 398 -11.85 -10.36 -13.11
N ALA A 399 -12.67 -10.48 -14.16
CA ALA A 399 -13.83 -9.60 -14.33
C ALA A 399 -14.88 -9.82 -13.21
N PHE A 400 -15.22 -11.05 -12.87
CA PHE A 400 -16.17 -11.37 -11.80
C PHE A 400 -15.75 -10.80 -10.43
N GLY A 401 -14.46 -10.93 -10.08
CA GLY A 401 -13.89 -10.33 -8.87
C GLY A 401 -14.04 -8.82 -8.88
N TRP A 402 -13.75 -8.16 -10.00
CA TRP A 402 -13.89 -6.70 -10.13
C TRP A 402 -15.36 -6.23 -10.12
N HIS A 403 -16.28 -6.97 -10.74
CA HIS A 403 -17.73 -6.72 -10.68
C HIS A 403 -18.26 -6.81 -9.24
N THR A 404 -17.76 -7.77 -8.47
CA THR A 404 -18.15 -8.01 -7.07
C THR A 404 -17.57 -6.94 -6.15
N LEU A 405 -16.29 -6.61 -6.30
CA LEU A 405 -15.61 -5.49 -5.64
C LEU A 405 -16.36 -4.17 -5.90
N HIS A 406 -16.75 -3.91 -7.15
CA HIS A 406 -17.44 -2.69 -7.52
C HIS A 406 -18.87 -2.64 -6.95
N CYS A 407 -19.62 -3.76 -6.94
CA CYS A 407 -20.96 -3.80 -6.34
C CYS A 407 -20.95 -3.24 -4.92
N ILE A 408 -20.03 -3.76 -4.08
CA ILE A 408 -19.99 -3.47 -2.64
C ILE A 408 -19.40 -2.08 -2.38
N TYR A 409 -18.22 -1.78 -2.93
CA TYR A 409 -17.55 -0.50 -2.64
C TYR A 409 -18.17 0.72 -3.32
N PHE A 410 -19.00 0.56 -4.36
CA PHE A 410 -19.80 1.66 -4.93
C PHE A 410 -21.30 1.62 -4.52
N ARG A 411 -21.71 0.69 -3.65
CA ARG A 411 -23.10 0.52 -3.19
C ARG A 411 -24.10 0.41 -4.36
N ARG A 412 -23.77 -0.43 -5.35
CA ARG A 412 -24.62 -0.71 -6.53
C ARG A 412 -25.16 -2.14 -6.48
N LYS A 413 -25.94 -2.53 -7.49
CA LYS A 413 -26.36 -3.92 -7.73
C LYS A 413 -25.30 -4.65 -8.56
N HIS A 414 -25.25 -5.98 -8.46
CA HIS A 414 -24.41 -6.79 -9.35
C HIS A 414 -24.92 -6.75 -10.79
N ARG A 415 -23.99 -6.87 -11.74
CA ARG A 415 -24.25 -7.03 -13.18
C ARG A 415 -24.30 -8.49 -13.61
N LEU A 416 -23.69 -9.36 -12.81
CA LEU A 416 -23.61 -10.81 -12.97
C LEU A 416 -24.48 -11.43 -11.88
N LYS A 417 -25.29 -12.45 -12.19
CA LYS A 417 -26.18 -13.09 -11.19
C LYS A 417 -25.53 -14.24 -10.40
N HIS A 418 -24.44 -14.79 -10.96
CA HIS A 418 -23.77 -16.00 -10.50
C HIS A 418 -22.25 -15.85 -10.71
N ALA A 419 -21.47 -16.67 -10.00
CA ALA A 419 -20.04 -16.85 -10.27
C ALA A 419 -19.81 -17.54 -11.63
N PRO A 420 -18.60 -17.42 -12.24
CA PRO A 420 -18.27 -18.16 -13.45
C PRO A 420 -18.37 -19.67 -13.23
N SER A 421 -18.96 -20.36 -14.20
CA SER A 421 -18.98 -21.83 -14.29
C SER A 421 -17.64 -22.43 -14.79
N LEU A 422 -16.70 -21.57 -15.19
CA LEU A 422 -15.32 -21.93 -15.55
C LEU A 422 -14.48 -22.27 -14.30
N PRO A 423 -13.50 -23.19 -14.40
CA PRO A 423 -12.60 -23.54 -13.29
C PRO A 423 -11.82 -22.32 -12.77
N ILE A 424 -11.52 -22.31 -11.47
CA ILE A 424 -10.76 -21.23 -10.83
C ILE A 424 -9.27 -21.37 -11.20
N PRO A 425 -8.60 -20.32 -11.70
CA PRO A 425 -7.15 -20.35 -11.91
C PRO A 425 -6.36 -20.65 -10.62
N GLY A 426 -5.44 -21.60 -10.71
CA GLY A 426 -4.67 -22.18 -9.60
C GLY A 426 -5.38 -23.29 -8.82
N GLU A 427 -6.54 -23.78 -9.30
CA GLU A 427 -7.23 -24.94 -8.72
C GLU A 427 -7.16 -26.16 -9.67
N GLY A 428 -6.59 -27.27 -9.17
CA GLY A 428 -6.33 -28.48 -9.96
C GLY A 428 -5.14 -28.37 -10.92
N ASP A 429 -4.84 -29.47 -11.61
CA ASP A 429 -3.61 -29.63 -12.42
C ASP A 429 -3.64 -28.90 -13.79
N GLY A 430 -4.69 -28.13 -14.10
CA GLY A 430 -4.91 -27.55 -15.42
C GLY A 430 -4.52 -26.06 -15.59
N LEU A 431 -4.64 -25.24 -14.54
CA LEU A 431 -4.51 -23.77 -14.64
C LEU A 431 -3.47 -23.20 -13.68
N THR A 432 -2.18 -23.48 -13.90
CA THR A 432 -1.11 -22.98 -13.03
C THR A 432 -1.02 -21.45 -13.03
N LEU A 433 -0.98 -20.82 -11.85
CA LEU A 433 -0.65 -19.40 -11.72
C LEU A 433 0.85 -19.16 -11.89
N ALA A 434 1.21 -17.99 -12.44
CA ALA A 434 2.61 -17.58 -12.54
C ALA A 434 3.24 -17.38 -11.15
N HIS A 435 4.49 -17.81 -10.97
CA HIS A 435 5.13 -17.99 -9.65
C HIS A 435 5.06 -16.76 -8.71
N TYR A 436 5.12 -15.55 -9.26
CA TYR A 436 5.08 -14.29 -8.53
C TYR A 436 3.70 -13.92 -7.98
N MET A 437 2.64 -14.65 -8.35
CA MET A 437 1.28 -14.48 -7.82
C MET A 437 1.02 -15.30 -6.54
N GLY A 438 1.91 -16.27 -6.24
CA GLY A 438 1.62 -17.33 -5.28
C GLY A 438 0.30 -18.02 -5.61
N THR A 439 -0.54 -18.21 -4.59
CA THR A 439 -1.94 -18.70 -4.76
C THR A 439 -2.98 -17.61 -4.47
N THR A 440 -2.59 -16.32 -4.42
CA THR A 440 -3.49 -15.24 -3.96
C THR A 440 -4.73 -15.09 -4.84
N PHE A 441 -4.59 -15.20 -6.17
CA PHE A 441 -5.75 -15.06 -7.06
C PHE A 441 -6.77 -16.19 -6.87
N THR A 442 -6.32 -17.44 -6.74
CA THR A 442 -7.19 -18.61 -6.47
C THR A 442 -8.05 -18.41 -5.22
N TRP A 443 -7.44 -17.93 -4.14
CA TRP A 443 -8.14 -17.69 -2.87
C TRP A 443 -9.02 -16.44 -2.92
N LEU A 444 -8.64 -15.40 -3.68
CA LEU A 444 -9.50 -14.27 -3.98
C LEU A 444 -10.74 -14.67 -4.81
N SER A 445 -10.62 -15.55 -5.80
CA SER A 445 -11.79 -16.06 -6.54
C SER A 445 -12.78 -16.80 -5.63
N LYS A 446 -12.27 -17.63 -4.71
CA LYS A 446 -13.09 -18.31 -3.68
C LYS A 446 -13.74 -17.32 -2.70
N PHE A 447 -13.01 -16.30 -2.28
CA PHE A 447 -13.52 -15.20 -1.44
C PHE A 447 -14.62 -14.40 -2.15
N TRP A 448 -14.37 -13.97 -3.39
CA TRP A 448 -15.33 -13.19 -4.18
C TRP A 448 -16.60 -13.97 -4.47
N ARG A 449 -16.57 -15.32 -4.58
CA ARG A 449 -17.80 -16.12 -4.66
C ARG A 449 -18.67 -15.96 -3.41
N ILE A 450 -18.12 -16.16 -2.22
CA ILE A 450 -18.83 -16.01 -0.93
C ILE A 450 -19.41 -14.59 -0.80
N VAL A 451 -18.59 -13.60 -1.12
CA VAL A 451 -18.95 -12.18 -1.01
C VAL A 451 -20.00 -11.78 -2.05
N HIS A 452 -19.93 -12.30 -3.28
CA HIS A 452 -20.95 -12.11 -4.30
C HIS A 452 -22.29 -12.74 -3.90
N ASP A 453 -22.27 -13.95 -3.35
CA ASP A 453 -23.49 -14.64 -2.93
C ASP A 453 -24.17 -13.94 -1.74
N ALA A 454 -23.39 -13.37 -0.82
CA ALA A 454 -23.91 -12.55 0.28
C ALA A 454 -24.59 -11.26 -0.22
N PHE A 455 -24.00 -10.57 -1.19
CA PHE A 455 -24.47 -9.25 -1.67
C PHE A 455 -25.24 -9.30 -3.00
N ARG A 456 -25.67 -10.48 -3.47
CA ARG A 456 -26.14 -10.77 -4.84
C ARG A 456 -27.17 -9.78 -5.41
N ASP A 457 -28.18 -9.39 -4.62
CA ASP A 457 -29.24 -8.46 -5.04
C ASP A 457 -28.87 -6.97 -4.87
N GLY A 458 -27.60 -6.70 -4.51
CA GLY A 458 -27.06 -5.39 -4.17
C GLY A 458 -27.09 -5.10 -2.66
N TYR A 459 -26.19 -4.23 -2.22
CA TYR A 459 -26.01 -3.87 -0.80
C TYR A 459 -27.32 -3.37 -0.13
N GLU A 460 -28.22 -2.74 -0.86
CA GLU A 460 -29.49 -2.24 -0.31
C GLU A 460 -30.50 -3.34 0.00
N SER A 461 -30.57 -4.37 -0.84
CA SER A 461 -31.34 -5.59 -0.54
C SER A 461 -30.74 -6.29 0.68
N TYR A 462 -29.41 -6.35 0.74
CA TYR A 462 -28.70 -6.90 1.91
C TYR A 462 -28.96 -6.12 3.20
N VAL A 463 -29.06 -4.78 3.17
CA VAL A 463 -29.48 -3.97 4.32
C VAL A 463 -30.88 -4.35 4.81
N GLN A 464 -31.76 -4.87 3.96
CA GLN A 464 -33.10 -5.34 4.33
C GLN A 464 -33.13 -6.84 4.71
N SER A 465 -32.02 -7.57 4.55
CA SER A 465 -31.95 -9.01 4.80
C SER A 465 -32.01 -9.38 6.30
N PRO A 466 -32.48 -10.60 6.64
CA PRO A 466 -32.50 -11.10 8.01
C PRO A 466 -31.09 -11.46 8.53
N LEU A 467 -30.90 -11.42 9.85
CA LEU A 467 -29.58 -11.63 10.48
C LEU A 467 -28.93 -12.97 10.09
N HIS A 468 -29.70 -14.04 9.90
CA HIS A 468 -29.15 -15.35 9.54
C HIS A 468 -28.41 -15.37 8.19
N ASN A 469 -28.70 -14.44 7.27
CA ASN A 469 -27.92 -14.28 6.04
C ASN A 469 -26.54 -13.67 6.33
N ALA A 470 -26.46 -12.73 7.28
CA ALA A 470 -25.20 -12.16 7.74
C ALA A 470 -24.37 -13.18 8.53
N GLU A 471 -25.00 -13.97 9.40
CA GLU A 471 -24.37 -15.08 10.13
C GLU A 471 -23.82 -16.14 9.17
N ALA A 472 -24.61 -16.58 8.18
CA ALA A 472 -24.15 -17.52 7.16
C ALA A 472 -23.00 -16.97 6.30
N ALA A 473 -23.10 -15.71 5.85
CA ALA A 473 -22.03 -15.06 5.09
C ALA A 473 -20.73 -14.91 5.91
N TYR A 474 -20.85 -14.56 7.20
CA TYR A 474 -19.72 -14.46 8.12
C TYR A 474 -19.08 -15.83 8.39
N MET A 475 -19.87 -16.88 8.65
CA MET A 475 -19.37 -18.24 8.85
C MET A 475 -18.63 -18.74 7.61
N ASN A 476 -19.17 -18.55 6.40
CA ASN A 476 -18.49 -18.89 5.15
C ASN A 476 -17.13 -18.17 5.01
N LEU A 477 -17.03 -16.91 5.43
CA LEU A 477 -15.75 -16.16 5.44
C LEU A 477 -14.79 -16.66 6.54
N LEU A 478 -15.28 -17.08 7.69
CA LEU A 478 -14.45 -17.69 8.73
C LEU A 478 -13.88 -19.03 8.25
N GLU A 479 -14.70 -19.89 7.65
CA GLU A 479 -14.26 -21.16 7.06
C GLU A 479 -13.24 -20.95 5.93
N TRP A 480 -13.49 -20.03 5.00
CA TRP A 480 -12.52 -19.63 3.98
C TRP A 480 -11.16 -19.24 4.58
N SER A 481 -11.16 -18.56 5.76
CA SER A 481 -9.91 -18.15 6.41
C SER A 481 -9.18 -19.28 7.14
N ARG A 482 -9.92 -20.26 7.70
CA ARG A 482 -9.37 -21.48 8.30
C ARG A 482 -8.59 -22.27 7.25
N ASP A 483 -9.13 -22.35 6.05
CA ASP A 483 -8.64 -23.24 5.00
C ASP A 483 -7.50 -22.62 4.15
N LEU A 484 -7.07 -21.38 4.45
CA LEU A 484 -5.97 -20.69 3.76
C LEU A 484 -4.62 -21.40 3.98
N PRO A 485 -3.86 -21.70 2.90
CA PRO A 485 -2.49 -22.22 3.00
C PRO A 485 -1.47 -21.12 3.34
N GLU A 486 -0.31 -21.54 3.85
CA GLU A 486 0.79 -20.67 4.31
C GLU A 486 1.23 -19.63 3.26
N SER A 487 1.17 -19.97 1.96
CA SER A 487 1.48 -19.08 0.83
C SER A 487 0.64 -17.79 0.79
N VAL A 488 -0.52 -17.77 1.43
CA VAL A 488 -1.43 -16.61 1.54
C VAL A 488 -1.85 -16.32 2.99
N ALA A 489 -1.19 -16.98 3.96
CA ALA A 489 -1.30 -16.64 5.36
C ALA A 489 -0.63 -15.28 5.64
N ARG A 490 -1.16 -14.57 6.62
CA ARG A 490 -0.68 -13.24 6.98
C ARG A 490 0.56 -13.35 7.87
N GLY A 491 1.71 -12.89 7.39
CA GLY A 491 2.99 -12.98 8.10
C GLY A 491 3.92 -11.79 7.90
N PRO A 492 5.05 -11.73 8.64
CA PRO A 492 6.05 -10.67 8.50
C PRO A 492 6.74 -10.69 7.12
N SER A 493 6.75 -11.83 6.45
CA SER A 493 7.34 -12.09 5.13
C SER A 493 6.31 -12.14 3.98
N CYS A 494 5.00 -12.16 4.24
CA CYS A 494 4.00 -12.34 3.18
C CYS A 494 4.04 -11.18 2.15
N ALA A 495 3.76 -11.46 0.89
CA ALA A 495 3.76 -10.43 -0.16
C ALA A 495 2.71 -9.33 0.08
N HIS A 496 2.88 -8.17 -0.55
CA HIS A 496 1.95 -7.04 -0.44
C HIS A 496 0.54 -7.41 -0.88
N HIS A 497 0.40 -8.20 -1.97
CA HIS A 497 -0.89 -8.69 -2.46
C HIS A 497 -1.65 -9.56 -1.45
N VAL A 498 -0.94 -10.29 -0.58
CA VAL A 498 -1.56 -11.02 0.54
C VAL A 498 -2.18 -10.02 1.54
N LEU A 499 -1.49 -8.92 1.86
CA LEU A 499 -2.08 -7.88 2.71
C LEU A 499 -3.27 -7.18 2.05
N ILE A 500 -3.29 -6.98 0.72
CA ILE A 500 -4.47 -6.44 0.00
C ILE A 500 -5.67 -7.39 0.14
N MET A 501 -5.46 -8.69 -0.07
CA MET A 501 -6.50 -9.73 0.13
C MET A 501 -7.07 -9.68 1.56
N HIS A 502 -6.20 -9.63 2.58
CA HIS A 502 -6.65 -9.54 3.98
C HIS A 502 -7.31 -8.21 4.33
N ILE A 503 -6.94 -7.09 3.70
CA ILE A 503 -7.64 -5.80 3.83
C ILE A 503 -9.08 -5.93 3.29
N TRP A 504 -9.25 -6.44 2.07
CA TRP A 504 -10.58 -6.63 1.46
C TRP A 504 -11.45 -7.61 2.25
N TYR A 505 -10.85 -8.67 2.80
CA TYR A 505 -11.53 -9.63 3.69
C TYR A 505 -12.12 -8.94 4.92
N GLN A 506 -11.33 -8.14 5.64
CA GLN A 506 -11.81 -7.46 6.85
C GLN A 506 -12.84 -6.37 6.53
N THR A 507 -12.73 -5.67 5.40
CA THR A 507 -13.77 -4.70 4.97
C THR A 507 -15.07 -5.38 4.53
N ALA A 508 -15.02 -6.58 3.94
CA ALA A 508 -16.22 -7.36 3.63
C ALA A 508 -16.97 -7.82 4.90
N ILE A 509 -16.25 -8.28 5.94
CA ILE A 509 -16.86 -8.60 7.24
C ILE A 509 -17.48 -7.35 7.90
N MET A 510 -16.78 -6.20 7.82
CA MET A 510 -17.34 -4.95 8.34
C MET A 510 -18.67 -4.59 7.66
N ASP A 511 -18.82 -4.83 6.36
CA ASP A 511 -20.08 -4.57 5.65
C ASP A 511 -21.17 -5.63 5.86
N ILE A 512 -20.80 -6.89 6.07
CA ILE A 512 -21.74 -7.95 6.46
C ILE A 512 -22.46 -7.56 7.77
N TRP A 513 -21.72 -6.98 8.72
CA TRP A 513 -22.26 -6.60 10.02
C TRP A 513 -22.78 -5.16 10.12
N ARG A 514 -22.34 -4.22 9.26
CA ARG A 514 -22.72 -2.80 9.29
C ARG A 514 -24.23 -2.53 9.43
N PRO A 515 -25.16 -3.26 8.75
CA PRO A 515 -26.61 -3.03 8.89
C PRO A 515 -27.20 -3.42 10.26
N PHE A 516 -26.48 -4.21 11.06
CA PHE A 516 -26.97 -4.82 12.30
C PHE A 516 -26.38 -4.18 13.57
N LEU A 517 -25.62 -3.09 13.42
CA LEU A 517 -25.00 -2.34 14.53
C LEU A 517 -25.98 -1.42 15.28
N SER A 518 -27.22 -1.25 14.82
CA SER A 518 -28.21 -0.34 15.42
C SER A 518 -29.14 -1.06 16.41
N ALA A 519 -29.32 -0.45 17.59
CA ALA A 519 -30.06 -1.04 18.71
C ALA A 519 -31.52 -1.44 18.36
N GLY A 520 -32.16 -0.72 17.43
CA GLY A 520 -33.53 -1.02 16.98
C GLY A 520 -33.70 -2.40 16.32
N ARG A 521 -32.65 -2.97 15.71
CA ARG A 521 -32.68 -4.37 15.23
C ARG A 521 -32.20 -5.37 16.27
N GLN A 522 -31.42 -4.94 17.27
CA GLN A 522 -30.90 -5.80 18.33
C GLN A 522 -31.99 -6.23 19.33
N ALA A 523 -33.08 -5.47 19.45
CA ALA A 523 -34.24 -5.83 20.29
C ALA A 523 -34.86 -7.20 19.93
N GLY A 524 -34.82 -7.61 18.67
CA GLY A 524 -35.32 -8.92 18.22
C GLY A 524 -34.38 -10.09 18.50
N LEU A 525 -33.14 -9.85 18.95
CA LEU A 525 -32.08 -10.87 19.02
C LEU A 525 -31.97 -11.58 20.36
N ARG A 526 -32.76 -11.20 21.36
CA ARG A 526 -32.66 -11.73 22.75
C ARG A 526 -32.96 -13.23 22.92
N ASN A 527 -33.44 -13.93 21.89
CA ASN A 527 -34.00 -15.28 22.04
C ASN A 527 -33.16 -16.44 21.48
N PHE A 528 -32.08 -16.22 20.71
CA PHE A 528 -31.32 -17.33 20.11
C PHE A 528 -29.79 -17.17 20.10
N LEU A 529 -29.14 -18.02 20.90
CA LEU A 529 -27.79 -18.60 20.72
C LEU A 529 -26.55 -17.70 20.63
N LEU A 530 -26.64 -16.39 20.85
CA LEU A 530 -25.46 -15.54 21.10
C LEU A 530 -25.35 -15.19 22.58
N SER A 531 -24.20 -15.51 23.20
CA SER A 531 -23.76 -14.86 24.44
C SER A 531 -23.49 -13.37 24.18
N GLU A 532 -23.44 -12.55 25.23
CA GLU A 532 -23.18 -11.10 25.08
C GLU A 532 -21.85 -10.81 24.35
N ASP A 533 -20.85 -11.68 24.52
CA ASP A 533 -19.57 -11.67 23.79
C ASP A 533 -19.69 -11.85 22.26
N ASN A 534 -20.69 -12.61 21.78
CA ASN A 534 -20.78 -13.05 20.38
C ASN A 534 -21.64 -12.12 19.50
N SER A 535 -21.91 -10.90 19.95
CA SER A 535 -22.77 -9.94 19.24
C SER A 535 -22.21 -9.52 17.85
N PRO A 536 -23.07 -9.13 16.89
CA PRO A 536 -22.65 -8.53 15.61
C PRO A 536 -21.68 -7.35 15.76
N ALA A 537 -21.83 -6.57 16.84
CA ALA A 537 -20.92 -5.49 17.18
C ALA A 537 -19.53 -6.00 17.57
N ALA A 538 -19.43 -7.06 18.38
CA ALA A 538 -18.16 -7.66 18.77
C ALA A 538 -17.39 -8.22 17.57
N ALA A 539 -18.08 -8.90 16.64
CA ALA A 539 -17.49 -9.41 15.39
C ALA A 539 -16.99 -8.26 14.49
N TYR A 540 -17.82 -7.24 14.25
CA TYR A 540 -17.42 -6.02 13.52
C TYR A 540 -16.20 -5.33 14.15
N HIS A 541 -16.19 -5.16 15.47
CA HIS A 541 -15.07 -4.52 16.19
C HIS A 541 -13.80 -5.39 16.21
N ALA A 542 -13.90 -6.72 16.10
CA ALA A 542 -12.73 -7.58 15.86
C ALA A 542 -12.10 -7.28 14.49
N SER A 543 -12.92 -7.18 13.43
CA SER A 543 -12.45 -6.82 12.09
C SER A 543 -11.87 -5.40 12.01
N VAL A 544 -12.44 -4.41 12.71
CA VAL A 544 -11.85 -3.06 12.85
C VAL A 544 -10.43 -3.12 13.42
N ARG A 545 -10.21 -3.89 14.50
CA ARG A 545 -8.88 -4.04 15.12
C ARG A 545 -7.88 -4.70 14.18
N GLN A 546 -8.32 -5.71 13.42
CA GLN A 546 -7.47 -6.36 12.42
C GLN A 546 -7.14 -5.43 11.24
N LEU A 547 -8.12 -4.68 10.73
CA LEU A 547 -7.95 -3.70 9.65
C LEU A 547 -6.99 -2.57 10.04
N LYS A 548 -7.12 -2.03 11.26
CA LYS A 548 -6.19 -1.06 11.85
C LYS A 548 -4.73 -1.55 11.75
N ARG A 549 -4.47 -2.80 12.14
CA ARG A 549 -3.13 -3.40 12.03
C ARG A 549 -2.71 -3.68 10.59
N LEU A 550 -3.61 -4.14 9.73
CA LEU A 550 -3.32 -4.43 8.31
C LEU A 550 -2.89 -3.19 7.54
N VAL A 551 -3.64 -2.08 7.66
CA VAL A 551 -3.33 -0.81 6.99
C VAL A 551 -2.00 -0.25 7.45
N TYR A 552 -1.72 -0.29 8.76
CA TYR A 552 -0.41 0.10 9.31
C TYR A 552 0.73 -0.80 8.80
N GLN A 553 0.54 -2.12 8.80
CA GLN A 553 1.53 -3.08 8.28
C GLN A 553 1.79 -2.89 6.79
N TYR A 554 0.75 -2.56 6.00
CA TYR A 554 0.91 -2.28 4.57
C TYR A 554 1.79 -1.06 4.34
N ARG A 555 1.41 0.09 4.93
CA ARG A 555 2.14 1.36 4.79
C ARG A 555 3.61 1.22 5.22
N THR A 556 3.85 0.69 6.42
CA THR A 556 5.20 0.51 6.98
C THR A 556 6.12 -0.35 6.10
N ARG A 557 5.57 -1.34 5.37
CA ARG A 557 6.35 -2.32 4.60
C ARG A 557 6.49 -1.99 3.11
N PHE A 558 5.50 -1.31 2.52
CA PHE A 558 5.31 -1.29 1.06
C PHE A 558 5.06 0.09 0.44
N GLU A 559 4.97 1.17 1.23
CA GLU A 559 4.68 2.53 0.74
C GLU A 559 5.73 3.09 -0.23
N THR A 560 6.95 2.55 -0.24
CA THR A 560 8.04 2.94 -1.15
C THR A 560 8.36 1.91 -2.24
N THR A 561 7.64 0.78 -2.32
CA THR A 561 8.01 -0.35 -3.21
C THR A 561 6.85 -1.02 -3.94
N ASN A 562 5.64 -1.00 -3.37
CA ASN A 562 4.49 -1.75 -3.87
C ASN A 562 3.18 -1.00 -3.59
N LEU A 563 3.22 0.34 -3.59
CA LEU A 563 2.07 1.15 -3.24
C LEU A 563 1.04 1.12 -4.38
N THR A 564 -0.25 0.94 -4.07
CA THR A 564 -1.35 0.85 -5.05
C THR A 564 -2.61 1.47 -4.48
N MET A 565 -3.51 1.96 -5.34
CA MET A 565 -4.85 2.41 -4.91
C MET A 565 -5.75 1.27 -4.44
N LEU A 566 -5.39 0.00 -4.65
CA LEU A 566 -6.22 -1.15 -4.26
C LEU A 566 -6.40 -1.31 -2.73
N VAL A 567 -5.58 -0.65 -1.91
CA VAL A 567 -5.77 -0.58 -0.43
C VAL A 567 -6.75 0.51 0.02
N THR A 568 -7.30 1.32 -0.89
CA THR A 568 -8.22 2.43 -0.58
C THR A 568 -9.45 2.03 0.27
N PRO A 569 -10.06 0.84 0.11
CA PRO A 569 -11.11 0.39 1.03
C PRO A 569 -10.66 0.37 2.50
N GLY A 570 -9.40 0.02 2.78
CA GLY A 570 -8.86 0.06 4.14
C GLY A 570 -8.85 1.47 4.74
N PHE A 571 -8.44 2.48 3.96
CA PHE A 571 -8.49 3.88 4.39
C PHE A 571 -9.93 4.36 4.59
N LEU A 572 -10.82 4.08 3.62
CA LEU A 572 -12.23 4.47 3.66
C LEU A 572 -12.97 3.90 4.87
N TYR A 573 -12.72 2.64 5.23
CA TYR A 573 -13.45 1.95 6.29
C TYR A 573 -12.93 2.34 7.68
N LEU A 574 -11.62 2.61 7.83
CA LEU A 574 -11.07 3.17 9.06
C LEU A 574 -11.53 4.62 9.28
N VAL A 575 -11.58 5.44 8.24
CA VAL A 575 -12.10 6.82 8.33
C VAL A 575 -13.61 6.81 8.63
N ASN A 576 -14.39 5.89 8.05
CA ASN A 576 -15.81 5.73 8.41
C ASN A 576 -16.04 5.22 9.82
N GLU A 577 -15.10 4.44 10.39
CA GLU A 577 -15.16 4.07 11.81
C GLU A 577 -14.89 5.27 12.71
N VAL A 578 -13.93 6.14 12.35
CA VAL A 578 -13.71 7.44 13.04
C VAL A 578 -14.93 8.35 12.94
N PHE A 579 -15.64 8.34 11.82
CA PHE A 579 -16.91 9.08 11.65
C PHE A 579 -18.08 8.48 12.44
N ARG A 580 -17.98 7.21 12.87
CA ARG A 580 -18.97 6.52 13.71
C ARG A 580 -18.68 6.69 15.20
N ASP A 581 -17.41 6.58 15.59
CA ASP A 581 -16.91 6.83 16.94
C ASP A 581 -15.60 7.66 16.88
N SER A 582 -15.75 8.96 17.12
CA SER A 582 -14.62 9.90 17.22
C SER A 582 -14.10 10.07 18.65
N SER A 583 -14.60 9.28 19.61
CA SER A 583 -14.20 9.31 21.03
C SER A 583 -13.16 8.23 21.37
N CYS A 584 -13.05 7.19 20.56
CA CYS A 584 -12.02 6.16 20.69
C CYS A 584 -10.60 6.80 20.72
N PRO A 585 -9.74 6.48 21.71
CA PRO A 585 -8.45 7.17 21.91
C PRO A 585 -7.47 7.14 20.72
N ASP A 586 -7.61 6.19 19.80
CA ASP A 586 -6.77 6.07 18.60
C ASP A 586 -7.40 6.68 17.33
N ALA A 587 -8.60 7.26 17.42
CA ALA A 587 -9.37 7.71 16.25
C ALA A 587 -8.62 8.77 15.43
N GLN A 588 -7.99 9.76 16.08
CA GLN A 588 -7.16 10.76 15.39
C GLN A 588 -5.96 10.13 14.67
N ILE A 589 -5.30 9.14 15.29
CA ILE A 589 -4.16 8.42 14.72
C ILE A 589 -4.58 7.69 13.45
N TYR A 590 -5.69 6.96 13.47
CA TYR A 590 -6.17 6.22 12.29
C TYR A 590 -6.81 7.11 11.22
N PHE A 591 -7.34 8.28 11.58
CA PHE A 591 -7.73 9.31 10.60
C PHE A 591 -6.50 9.83 9.85
N ILE A 592 -5.48 10.31 10.56
CA ILE A 592 -4.24 10.84 9.97
C ILE A 592 -3.52 9.76 9.16
N LEU A 593 -3.39 8.53 9.68
CA LEU A 593 -2.77 7.40 8.98
C LEU A 593 -3.49 7.07 7.66
N SER A 594 -4.82 7.19 7.62
CA SER A 594 -5.63 6.89 6.43
C SER A 594 -5.58 8.02 5.40
N VAL A 595 -5.74 9.28 5.83
CA VAL A 595 -5.68 10.43 4.90
C VAL A 595 -4.26 10.63 4.36
N ARG A 596 -3.21 10.43 5.16
CA ARG A 596 -1.83 10.38 4.63
C ARG A 596 -1.57 9.16 3.75
N GLY A 597 -2.24 8.04 4.00
CA GLY A 597 -2.28 6.90 3.07
C GLY A 597 -2.74 7.32 1.68
N CYS A 598 -3.88 8.04 1.59
CA CYS A 598 -4.34 8.64 0.34
C CYS A 598 -3.31 9.62 -0.27
N LEU A 599 -2.71 10.49 0.54
CA LEU A 599 -1.72 11.48 0.09
C LEU A 599 -0.37 10.87 -0.35
N SER A 600 -0.05 9.63 0.04
CA SER A 600 1.13 8.91 -0.48
C SER A 600 0.93 8.40 -1.92
N ILE A 601 -0.32 8.08 -2.28
CA ILE A 601 -0.74 7.59 -3.60
C ILE A 601 -1.07 8.73 -4.57
N GLN A 602 -1.59 9.84 -4.02
CA GLN A 602 -2.05 11.04 -4.74
C GLN A 602 -1.10 11.60 -5.81
N PRO A 603 0.26 11.64 -5.65
CA PRO A 603 1.14 12.30 -6.62
C PRO A 603 1.04 11.71 -8.02
N TRP A 604 0.80 10.40 -8.13
CA TRP A 604 0.65 9.65 -9.37
C TRP A 604 -0.80 9.20 -9.64
N CYS A 605 -1.69 9.22 -8.63
CA CYS A 605 -3.11 8.84 -8.75
C CYS A 605 -4.08 9.99 -8.41
N PRO A 606 -4.65 10.69 -9.42
CA PRO A 606 -5.58 11.80 -9.20
C PRO A 606 -6.82 11.44 -8.37
N GLY A 607 -7.38 10.23 -8.52
CA GLY A 607 -8.58 9.81 -7.78
C GLY A 607 -8.39 9.86 -6.25
N LEU A 608 -7.18 9.60 -5.76
CA LEU A 608 -6.86 9.67 -4.32
C LEU A 608 -6.71 11.11 -3.79
N SER A 609 -6.49 12.12 -4.65
CA SER A 609 -6.67 13.53 -4.28
C SER A 609 -8.14 13.84 -3.97
N GLY A 610 -9.05 13.37 -4.83
CA GLY A 610 -10.49 13.55 -4.65
C GLY A 610 -10.97 12.91 -3.35
N ILE A 611 -10.55 11.67 -3.07
CA ILE A 611 -10.89 10.96 -1.82
C ILE A 611 -10.31 11.68 -0.59
N ALA A 612 -9.07 12.16 -0.62
CA ALA A 612 -8.48 12.92 0.49
C ALA A 612 -9.21 14.26 0.73
N LYS A 613 -9.55 15.00 -0.32
CA LYS A 613 -10.40 16.21 -0.25
C LYS A 613 -11.75 15.89 0.38
N ALA A 614 -12.41 14.84 -0.10
CA ALA A 614 -13.74 14.44 0.37
C ALA A 614 -13.76 13.99 1.86
N PHE A 615 -12.74 13.27 2.34
CA PHE A 615 -12.63 12.93 3.77
C PHE A 615 -12.56 14.17 4.67
N MET A 616 -11.81 15.19 4.26
CA MET A 616 -11.70 16.44 5.03
C MET A 616 -13.02 17.23 4.99
N SER A 617 -13.62 17.41 3.81
CA SER A 617 -14.93 18.06 3.64
C SER A 617 -16.01 17.43 4.52
N PHE A 618 -16.05 16.09 4.54
CA PHE A 618 -17.03 15.35 5.32
C PHE A 618 -16.75 15.43 6.82
N ALA A 619 -15.48 15.35 7.24
CA ALA A 619 -15.08 15.52 8.63
C ALA A 619 -15.49 16.91 9.19
N TRP A 620 -15.38 17.98 8.39
CA TRP A 620 -15.93 19.29 8.75
C TRP A 620 -17.46 19.29 8.80
N ARG A 621 -18.15 18.64 7.84
CA ARG A 621 -19.62 18.55 7.80
C ARG A 621 -20.25 17.81 8.99
N ILE A 622 -19.47 16.99 9.72
CA ILE A 622 -19.88 16.35 10.99
C ILE A 622 -19.26 17.00 12.24
N ASP A 623 -18.73 18.22 12.10
CA ASP A 623 -18.03 19.00 13.13
C ASP A 623 -16.90 18.21 13.85
N LEU A 624 -16.26 17.23 13.18
CA LEU A 624 -15.23 16.36 13.78
C LEU A 624 -14.07 17.17 14.37
N PHE A 625 -13.59 18.15 13.61
CA PHE A 625 -12.45 18.99 14.00
C PHE A 625 -12.81 20.09 15.02
N CYS A 626 -14.10 20.26 15.33
CA CYS A 626 -14.59 21.14 16.40
C CYS A 626 -14.57 20.45 17.77
N LYS A 627 -14.33 19.12 17.83
CA LYS A 627 -14.33 18.34 19.06
C LYS A 627 -12.99 18.46 19.81
N PRO A 628 -12.98 18.36 21.16
CA PRO A 628 -11.75 18.34 21.96
C PRO A 628 -10.74 17.30 21.44
N GLY A 629 -9.45 17.66 21.45
CA GLY A 629 -8.36 16.83 20.95
C GLY A 629 -8.19 16.80 19.42
N TRP A 630 -9.19 17.19 18.63
CA TRP A 630 -9.11 17.14 17.15
C TRP A 630 -8.40 18.34 16.51
N THR A 631 -8.11 19.39 17.28
CA THR A 631 -7.36 20.59 16.90
C THR A 631 -5.83 20.36 16.87
N SER A 632 -5.35 19.43 16.05
CA SER A 632 -3.91 19.12 15.91
C SER A 632 -3.25 19.78 14.70
N GLY A 633 -1.99 20.22 14.86
CA GLY A 633 -1.17 20.76 13.76
C GLY A 633 -0.91 19.75 12.63
N LEU A 634 -1.08 18.45 12.88
CA LEU A 634 -0.98 17.40 11.87
C LEU A 634 -2.19 17.41 10.92
N ILE A 635 -3.40 17.64 11.45
CA ILE A 635 -4.63 17.80 10.66
C ILE A 635 -4.59 19.09 9.84
N GLU A 636 -4.07 20.18 10.42
CA GLU A 636 -3.85 21.45 9.70
C GLU A 636 -2.79 21.29 8.58
N ASN A 637 -1.69 20.58 8.83
CA ASN A 637 -0.72 20.26 7.78
C ASN A 637 -1.32 19.38 6.66
N ILE A 638 -2.24 18.45 6.98
CA ILE A 638 -2.99 17.70 5.96
C ILE A 638 -3.86 18.63 5.12
N ARG A 639 -4.58 19.60 5.73
CA ARG A 639 -5.35 20.62 5.00
C ARG A 639 -4.46 21.40 4.02
N GLN A 640 -3.34 21.93 4.50
CA GLN A 640 -2.37 22.66 3.67
C GLN A 640 -1.82 21.80 2.52
N THR A 641 -1.46 20.54 2.81
CA THR A 641 -0.97 19.56 1.82
C THR A 641 -2.01 19.22 0.74
N ILE A 642 -3.31 19.43 1.02
CA ILE A 642 -4.41 19.28 0.06
C ILE A 642 -4.69 20.59 -0.71
N GLU A 643 -4.48 21.75 -0.08
CA GLU A 643 -4.65 23.08 -0.68
C GLU A 643 -3.52 23.44 -1.66
N GLU A 644 -2.28 22.97 -1.45
CA GLU A 644 -1.16 23.16 -2.39
C GLU A 644 -1.27 22.35 -3.71
N GLN A 645 -2.31 21.52 -3.85
CA GLN A 645 -2.53 20.64 -5.00
C GLN A 645 -3.17 21.39 -6.18
N ASP A 646 -3.47 20.67 -7.26
CA ASP A 646 -4.09 21.26 -8.44
C ASP A 646 -5.52 21.79 -8.11
N GLU A 647 -5.69 23.10 -8.24
CA GLU A 647 -6.96 23.82 -8.04
C GLU A 647 -8.00 23.54 -9.13
N HIS A 648 -7.57 23.01 -10.28
CA HIS A 648 -8.38 22.81 -11.49
C HIS A 648 -8.68 21.32 -11.74
N ALA A 649 -8.27 20.42 -10.84
CA ALA A 649 -8.59 19.00 -10.91
C ALA A 649 -10.11 18.76 -10.79
N THR A 650 -10.74 18.36 -11.89
CA THR A 650 -12.14 17.92 -11.94
C THR A 650 -12.24 16.41 -11.70
N TYR A 651 -13.31 15.99 -11.01
CA TYR A 651 -13.63 14.59 -10.77
C TYR A 651 -14.95 14.22 -11.44
N SER A 652 -15.08 12.96 -11.85
CA SER A 652 -16.32 12.38 -12.39
C SER A 652 -16.59 11.06 -11.67
N SER A 653 -17.07 11.16 -10.44
CA SER A 653 -17.03 10.07 -9.44
C SER A 653 -18.36 9.83 -8.73
N LEU A 654 -18.64 8.55 -8.50
CA LEU A 654 -19.73 8.02 -7.68
C LEU A 654 -19.19 7.20 -6.49
N TYR A 655 -17.89 7.26 -6.21
CA TYR A 655 -17.29 6.52 -5.10
C TYR A 655 -17.82 7.05 -3.75
N PRO A 656 -18.47 6.23 -2.91
CA PRO A 656 -19.07 6.68 -1.66
C PRO A 656 -18.00 6.97 -0.61
N ILE A 657 -18.20 8.06 0.12
CA ILE A 657 -17.32 8.51 1.21
C ILE A 657 -18.02 8.35 2.56
N ASP A 658 -19.34 8.57 2.61
CA ASP A 658 -20.19 8.18 3.74
C ASP A 658 -20.76 6.76 3.51
N LEU A 659 -20.32 5.78 4.30
CA LEU A 659 -20.81 4.40 4.24
C LEU A 659 -22.10 4.16 5.05
N ARG A 660 -22.68 5.20 5.65
CA ARG A 660 -23.92 5.14 6.44
C ARG A 660 -25.19 5.35 5.58
N VAL A 661 -25.03 5.73 4.32
CA VAL A 661 -26.10 6.27 3.46
C VAL A 661 -26.46 5.27 2.34
N GLY A 662 -27.76 5.14 2.04
CA GLY A 662 -28.29 4.33 0.93
C GLY A 662 -28.20 5.04 -0.43
N HIS A 663 -28.63 4.37 -1.51
CA HIS A 663 -28.48 4.83 -2.89
C HIS A 663 -29.03 6.24 -3.12
N ASP A 664 -30.22 6.54 -2.58
CA ASP A 664 -30.89 7.85 -2.73
C ASP A 664 -30.14 9.02 -2.06
N GLY A 665 -29.19 8.73 -1.17
CA GLY A 665 -28.31 9.74 -0.56
C GLY A 665 -26.87 9.72 -1.09
N VAL A 666 -26.52 8.81 -2.01
CA VAL A 666 -25.18 8.76 -2.65
C VAL A 666 -24.85 10.08 -3.34
N GLU A 667 -25.84 10.80 -3.87
CA GLU A 667 -25.66 12.13 -4.46
C GLU A 667 -25.05 13.15 -3.48
N HIS A 668 -25.30 13.02 -2.18
CA HIS A 668 -24.84 13.95 -1.15
C HIS A 668 -23.64 13.45 -0.33
N GLY A 669 -23.14 12.23 -0.63
CA GLY A 669 -22.09 11.55 0.14
C GLY A 669 -20.98 10.90 -0.71
N ASN A 670 -20.92 11.21 -2.01
CA ASN A 670 -19.89 10.73 -2.93
C ASN A 670 -18.65 11.63 -2.98
N MET A 671 -17.56 11.09 -3.54
CA MET A 671 -16.27 11.75 -3.68
C MET A 671 -16.32 13.04 -4.51
N GLU A 672 -17.05 13.08 -5.63
CA GLU A 672 -17.10 14.26 -6.50
C GLU A 672 -17.71 15.47 -5.79
N VAL A 673 -18.87 15.30 -5.16
CA VAL A 673 -19.56 16.39 -4.45
C VAL A 673 -18.72 16.87 -3.26
N LEU A 674 -18.27 15.96 -2.41
CA LEU A 674 -17.49 16.31 -1.22
C LEU A 674 -16.11 16.90 -1.58
N ALA A 675 -15.44 16.44 -2.65
CA ALA A 675 -14.18 17.03 -3.10
C ALA A 675 -14.36 18.45 -3.67
N ASN A 676 -15.50 18.72 -4.33
CA ASN A 676 -15.86 20.05 -4.81
C ASN A 676 -16.21 21.02 -3.67
N GLU A 677 -16.89 20.55 -2.61
CA GLU A 677 -17.24 21.36 -1.44
C GLU A 677 -16.03 21.80 -0.59
N PHE A 678 -14.87 21.12 -0.71
CA PHE A 678 -13.67 21.31 0.12
C PHE A 678 -13.29 22.79 0.33
N ARG A 679 -13.18 23.56 -0.76
CA ARG A 679 -12.81 24.99 -0.68
C ARG A 679 -13.90 25.87 -0.04
N ARG A 680 -15.18 25.54 -0.24
CA ARG A 680 -16.29 26.29 0.37
C ARG A 680 -16.26 26.14 1.88
N VAL A 681 -16.25 24.88 2.34
CA VAL A 681 -16.26 24.50 3.76
C VAL A 681 -15.01 25.02 4.49
N ALA A 682 -13.83 24.89 3.89
CA ALA A 682 -12.59 25.44 4.46
C ALA A 682 -12.63 26.97 4.58
N THR A 683 -13.26 27.68 3.64
CA THR A 683 -13.38 29.15 3.69
C THR A 683 -14.41 29.60 4.73
N GLU A 684 -15.59 28.97 4.76
CA GLU A 684 -16.66 29.23 5.73
C GLU A 684 -16.17 29.05 7.18
N LEU A 685 -15.36 28.02 7.44
CA LEU A 685 -14.77 27.79 8.75
C LEU A 685 -13.63 28.75 9.09
N ASN A 686 -12.81 29.15 8.13
CA ASN A 686 -11.82 30.22 8.32
C ASN A 686 -12.46 31.59 8.63
N HIS A 687 -13.74 31.79 8.30
CA HIS A 687 -14.54 32.91 8.80
C HIS A 687 -15.05 32.63 10.22
N ARG A 688 -15.77 31.53 10.47
CA ARG A 688 -16.29 31.18 11.81
C ARG A 688 -15.21 31.20 12.91
N HIS A 689 -13.97 30.80 12.60
CA HIS A 689 -12.84 30.85 13.54
C HIS A 689 -12.31 32.27 13.79
N LYS A 690 -12.40 33.18 12.82
CA LYS A 690 -12.09 34.61 13.00
C LYS A 690 -13.21 35.32 13.75
N ASP A 691 -14.46 35.01 13.44
CA ASP A 691 -15.62 35.61 14.09
C ASP A 691 -15.68 35.21 15.57
N ALA A 692 -15.32 33.95 15.90
CA ALA A 692 -15.15 33.50 17.29
C ALA A 692 -13.98 34.19 18.04
N VAL A 693 -12.95 34.66 17.32
CA VAL A 693 -11.81 35.41 17.89
C VAL A 693 -12.09 36.93 17.94
N GLN A 694 -13.00 37.45 17.10
CA GLN A 694 -13.42 38.86 17.08
C GLN A 694 -14.63 39.14 17.96
N GLY A 695 -15.45 38.14 18.26
CA GLY A 695 -16.57 38.22 19.23
C GLY A 695 -16.14 38.28 20.70
N VAL A 696 -14.83 38.23 20.99
CA VAL A 696 -14.27 38.40 22.33
C VAL A 696 -13.51 39.74 22.37
N GLU A 697 -14.20 40.81 22.76
CA GLU A 697 -13.57 42.11 23.01
C GLU A 697 -12.69 42.05 24.26
N SER A 698 -11.41 41.71 24.08
CA SER A 698 -10.26 42.16 24.87
C SER A 698 -10.45 42.35 26.39
N GLU A 699 -10.96 41.35 27.11
CA GLU A 699 -10.57 41.24 28.53
C GLU A 699 -9.08 40.89 28.61
N ALA A 700 -8.39 41.52 29.55
CA ALA A 700 -6.96 41.78 29.43
C ALA A 700 -6.10 40.50 29.33
N ALA A 701 -5.33 40.40 28.24
CA ALA A 701 -4.29 39.38 28.07
C ALA A 701 -3.34 39.39 29.29
N TRP A 702 -3.41 38.34 30.11
CA TRP A 702 -2.87 38.31 31.46
C TRP A 702 -1.33 38.40 31.47
N LYS A 703 -0.79 39.50 32.03
CA LYS A 703 0.66 39.76 32.16
C LYS A 703 1.17 39.49 33.57
N GLY A 704 0.73 38.40 34.20
CA GLY A 704 1.20 37.99 35.52
C GLY A 704 2.57 37.30 35.51
N ASP A 705 3.20 37.26 36.68
CA ASP A 705 4.46 36.53 36.87
C ASP A 705 4.18 35.00 36.88
N PRO A 706 5.04 34.15 36.29
CA PRO A 706 4.85 32.70 36.28
C PRO A 706 4.67 32.03 37.66
N ARG A 707 4.93 32.74 38.77
CA ARG A 707 4.78 32.25 40.14
C ARG A 707 3.34 32.33 40.68
N ASP A 708 2.47 33.20 40.17
CA ASP A 708 1.12 33.38 40.72
C ASP A 708 0.14 32.24 40.33
N LEU A 709 0.54 31.40 39.37
CA LEU A 709 -0.15 30.15 39.00
C LEU A 709 -0.24 29.10 40.14
N SER A 710 0.38 29.35 41.30
CA SER A 710 0.30 28.46 42.46
C SER A 710 -0.98 28.59 43.29
N LEU A 711 -1.76 29.67 43.14
CA LEU A 711 -2.89 29.96 44.03
C LEU A 711 -4.27 29.63 43.45
N THR A 712 -4.47 29.69 42.13
CA THR A 712 -5.79 29.44 41.52
C THR A 712 -6.17 27.96 41.45
N LEU A 713 -5.23 27.04 41.72
CA LEU A 713 -5.44 25.59 41.68
C LEU A 713 -5.84 24.98 43.04
N SER A 714 -5.98 25.77 44.11
CA SER A 714 -6.35 25.27 45.44
C SER A 714 -7.84 25.34 45.78
N VAL A 715 -8.68 25.93 44.92
CA VAL A 715 -10.11 26.17 45.22
C VAL A 715 -11.03 25.19 44.48
N SER A 716 -10.63 24.69 43.31
CA SER A 716 -11.47 23.81 42.47
C SER A 716 -11.47 22.32 42.88
N TYR A 717 -10.92 21.97 44.04
CA TYR A 717 -10.81 20.59 44.52
C TYR A 717 -11.61 20.28 45.80
N GLU A 718 -12.28 21.27 46.40
CA GLU A 718 -13.13 21.05 47.59
C GLU A 718 -14.61 20.81 47.25
N GLU A 719 -15.09 21.22 46.06
CA GLU A 719 -16.52 21.11 45.68
C GLU A 719 -16.92 19.75 45.08
N GLU A 720 -16.02 19.00 44.44
CA GLU A 720 -16.34 17.64 43.94
C GLU A 720 -16.18 16.54 45.01
N ALA A 721 -15.45 16.81 46.09
CA ALA A 721 -15.21 15.84 47.17
C ALA A 721 -16.43 15.62 48.07
N THR A 722 -17.30 16.62 48.22
CA THR A 722 -18.49 16.57 49.10
C THR A 722 -19.69 15.87 48.47
N ALA A 723 -19.80 15.88 47.13
CA ALA A 723 -20.93 15.30 46.41
C ALA A 723 -21.01 13.75 46.46
N PHE A 724 -19.93 13.07 46.84
CA PHE A 724 -19.87 11.59 46.85
C PHE A 724 -20.04 10.95 48.24
N THR A 725 -20.00 11.72 49.34
CA THR A 725 -20.23 11.21 50.70
C THR A 725 -21.72 11.06 51.02
N ASP A 726 -22.55 12.03 50.64
CA ASP A 726 -23.96 12.11 51.07
C ASP A 726 -24.89 11.04 50.45
N MET A 727 -24.43 10.27 49.46
CA MET A 727 -25.17 9.14 48.90
C MET A 727 -24.86 7.78 49.57
N THR A 728 -24.14 7.77 50.71
CA THR A 728 -23.86 6.53 51.46
C THR A 728 -24.28 6.54 52.93
N GLN A 729 -24.91 7.61 53.42
CA GLN A 729 -25.57 7.67 54.72
C GLN A 729 -26.92 8.39 54.64
N GLY A 730 -27.97 7.64 54.29
CA GLY A 730 -29.37 8.08 54.20
C GLY A 730 -30.33 6.90 54.11
#